data_AF-A0A5C7H9E8-F1
#
_entry.id   AF-A0A5C7H9E8-F1
#
_cell.length_a   1.000
_cell.length_b   1.000
_cell.length_c   1.000
_cell.angle_alpha   90.00
_cell.angle_beta   90.00
_cell.angle_gamma   90.00
#
_symmetry.space_group_name_H-M   'P 1'
#
loop_
_entity.id
_entity.type
_entity.pdbx_description
1 polymer ?
#
loop_
_entity_poly.entity_id
_entity_poly.type
_entity_poly.pdbx_seq_one_letter_code
_entity_poly.pdbx_strand_id
1 'polypeptide(L)'
;MKNVHLVLNWVGEWKNHHGEYWYEGRRAKAFAFSRDSNYDQLLDKVYNVTGIDRDHYLVSMTTLPQTFRPSMPIEIVDDEDGNAEKEAGDDIGVLLTETMASNLANEEVVDHRSTTVASCRSHGGQLAGRTTRRRSRDGQREVGTGTSTATGRDREVSGKTTPPSSDPSFAAAADTPRLPSPAKHLAQHYANAESQEFRSGSNTMGSTRAVPTVPKLPIPGKRNILITSALPYVNNVPHLGNIIGSVLSADVFARYCRLQGYNAIYICGTDEYGTATETKAMEEKCSPKEICDKYHAIHNEVYKWFNISFDKFGRTSTPQQTEVCQAIFKKLLENNWLLENTMQQPYCNTCKRFLADRFVEGICPYEECKYESARGDQCENCGKLLNATELKDPKCRTCHSTPHIRDTNHLFLDLPLLRDKLEEYINMSVAGSWSQNAIQATNAWLKEGLKPRCITRDLKWGVPVPHEGFEEKVFYVWFDAPIGYPSITACYTSDWDKWWKNPENVELFQFMGKDNVPFHTVMFPSTLLGTGENWTLMKTISVTEYLNYEAGKFSKSKGIGVFGNDAKDTNIPVEVWRYYLLTNRPEVSDTLFTWADLQAKLNSELLNNLGNFINRVLSFVAKPPGQGYGSIIPDAIGAESHTLTKTLAEKVGSCVEQYVEAMEKVKLKQGLKTAMSISSEGNAYLQESQFWKLYREDQPSCSIVMRTAVGLVHILACLLEPFMPSFSIEVFKQLNMQAENQLSLCDEKGEIDRARRPWEIIPPGHKIGTPTPLFKELKDEEVEYFRNKFAGSQADRVVRAEAEAAKVAEQLKKTKKQRPTKSAAEVKPKTAEPEISIARLDIRVGKIITAQKHPDADSLYVEEIDVGEGQPRTVVSGLVKYIPLEEMQERMVCVLCNLKPAAMRGIKSHAMVLAASNADHTKVELVEPPKSAKIGERVTFPGYEGEADDMLNPKKKVWETVQVDLHTNTELVACYKDVPLTTSAGVCTVSSIQRGSIR
;
A
#
# COMPACT_ATOMS: atom_id res chain seq x y z
N MET A 1 -20.87 -23.80 -41.92
CA MET A 1 -19.69 -24.70 -42.06
C MET A 1 -18.55 -24.01 -42.82
N LYS A 2 -17.83 -23.11 -42.15
CA LYS A 2 -16.49 -22.61 -42.54
C LYS A 2 -15.83 -22.05 -41.28
N ASN A 3 -15.59 -22.91 -40.29
CA ASN A 3 -14.75 -22.62 -39.11
C ASN A 3 -14.28 -23.91 -38.37
N VAL A 4 -14.12 -25.02 -39.11
CA VAL A 4 -13.53 -26.27 -38.58
C VAL A 4 -12.26 -26.65 -39.37
N HIS A 5 -11.83 -25.82 -40.33
CA HIS A 5 -10.67 -26.11 -41.19
C HIS A 5 -9.39 -25.31 -40.87
N LEU A 6 -9.40 -24.45 -39.84
CA LEU A 6 -8.22 -23.69 -39.41
C LEU A 6 -7.52 -24.28 -38.17
N VAL A 7 -8.17 -25.20 -37.44
CA VAL A 7 -7.58 -25.83 -36.25
C VAL A 7 -6.79 -27.10 -36.60
N LEU A 8 -7.03 -27.71 -37.77
CA LEU A 8 -6.36 -28.94 -38.19
C LEU A 8 -5.10 -28.74 -39.04
N ASN A 9 -4.81 -27.52 -39.51
CA ASN A 9 -3.58 -27.24 -40.27
C ASN A 9 -2.39 -26.79 -39.39
N TRP A 10 -2.61 -26.38 -38.14
CA TRP A 10 -1.51 -25.93 -37.27
C TRP A 10 -0.79 -27.09 -36.54
N VAL A 11 -1.41 -28.26 -36.47
CA VAL A 11 -0.84 -29.46 -35.81
C VAL A 11 -0.08 -30.36 -36.80
N GLY A 12 -0.21 -30.13 -38.12
CA GLY A 12 0.39 -30.95 -39.17
C GLY A 12 1.81 -30.55 -39.60
N GLU A 13 2.18 -29.27 -39.51
CA GLU A 13 3.47 -28.78 -40.07
C GLU A 13 4.61 -28.65 -39.06
N TRP A 14 4.37 -28.87 -37.77
CA TRP A 14 5.43 -28.81 -36.75
C TRP A 14 6.22 -30.13 -36.59
N LYS A 15 5.90 -31.17 -37.38
CA LYS A 15 6.48 -32.52 -37.25
C LYS A 15 7.50 -32.93 -38.31
N ASN A 16 7.84 -32.08 -39.27
CA ASN A 16 8.86 -32.39 -40.27
C ASN A 16 9.84 -31.22 -40.43
N HIS A 17 10.84 -31.16 -39.55
CA HIS A 17 12.21 -30.73 -39.81
C HIS A 17 12.85 -30.38 -38.47
N HIS A 18 13.65 -31.31 -37.93
CA HIS A 18 14.96 -31.09 -37.28
C HIS A 18 15.31 -32.36 -36.51
N GLY A 19 16.23 -33.13 -37.10
CA GLY A 19 16.79 -34.34 -36.52
C GLY A 19 17.91 -34.06 -35.52
N GLU A 20 17.98 -34.95 -34.53
CA GLU A 20 19.13 -35.39 -33.72
C GLU A 20 19.97 -34.34 -32.96
N TYR A 21 19.95 -34.38 -31.62
CA TYR A 21 21.02 -34.91 -30.75
C TYR A 21 20.70 -34.63 -29.25
N TRP A 22 20.44 -35.72 -28.50
CA TRP A 22 20.68 -36.04 -27.07
C TRP A 22 20.47 -35.04 -25.89
N TYR A 23 19.59 -35.51 -24.96
CA TYR A 23 19.61 -35.53 -23.47
C TYR A 23 19.17 -34.34 -22.57
N GLU A 24 18.49 -34.76 -21.48
CA GLU A 24 18.11 -34.10 -20.21
C GLU A 24 16.74 -33.37 -20.07
N GLY A 25 15.75 -34.11 -19.52
CA GLY A 25 15.35 -33.88 -18.11
C GLY A 25 14.25 -32.85 -17.75
N ARG A 26 12.98 -33.21 -18.00
CA ARG A 26 11.75 -32.92 -17.19
C ARG A 26 11.42 -31.48 -16.73
N ARG A 27 10.31 -30.94 -17.25
CA ARG A 27 9.30 -30.14 -16.50
C ARG A 27 7.91 -30.32 -17.13
N ALA A 28 6.96 -30.86 -16.36
CA ALA A 28 5.53 -30.83 -16.69
C ALA A 28 4.84 -29.86 -15.72
N LYS A 29 4.09 -28.87 -16.25
CA LYS A 29 3.26 -27.95 -15.48
C LYS A 29 1.80 -28.41 -15.56
N ALA A 30 1.16 -28.58 -14.41
CA ALA A 30 -0.29 -28.68 -14.28
C ALA A 30 -0.87 -27.27 -14.02
N PHE A 31 -1.94 -26.89 -14.73
CA PHE A 31 -2.70 -25.67 -14.48
C PHE A 31 -4.04 -26.02 -13.83
N ALA A 32 -4.37 -25.36 -12.73
CA ALA A 32 -5.68 -25.39 -12.09
C ALA A 32 -6.50 -24.16 -12.54
N PHE A 33 -7.72 -24.36 -13.05
CA PHE A 33 -8.68 -23.30 -13.36
C PHE A 33 -9.71 -23.16 -12.24
N SER A 34 -10.01 -21.91 -11.84
CA SER A 34 -11.11 -21.59 -10.92
C SER A 34 -12.45 -21.50 -11.65
N ARG A 35 -13.50 -22.06 -11.03
CA ARG A 35 -14.88 -22.13 -11.55
C ARG A 35 -15.47 -20.75 -11.85
N ASP A 36 -15.97 -20.59 -13.07
CA ASP A 36 -16.83 -19.47 -13.47
C ASP A 36 -18.00 -20.00 -14.33
N SER A 37 -19.12 -19.30 -14.30
CA SER A 37 -20.47 -19.70 -14.76
C SER A 37 -20.64 -20.07 -16.25
N ASN A 38 -19.57 -20.07 -17.04
CA ASN A 38 -19.51 -20.58 -18.42
C ASN A 38 -19.04 -22.04 -18.51
N TYR A 39 -18.63 -22.66 -17.40
CA TYR A 39 -18.15 -24.06 -17.38
C TYR A 39 -19.29 -25.06 -17.58
N ASP A 40 -20.48 -24.78 -17.02
CA ASP A 40 -21.63 -25.68 -17.13
C ASP A 40 -22.24 -25.70 -18.55
N GLN A 41 -22.23 -24.56 -19.26
CA GLN A 41 -22.67 -24.51 -20.67
C GLN A 41 -21.69 -25.22 -21.63
N LEU A 42 -20.41 -25.30 -21.26
CA LEU A 42 -19.41 -26.04 -22.04
C LEU A 42 -19.50 -27.55 -21.77
N LEU A 43 -19.76 -27.94 -20.52
CA LEU A 43 -19.94 -29.35 -20.14
C LEU A 43 -21.21 -29.96 -20.74
N ASP A 44 -22.32 -29.22 -20.82
CA ASP A 44 -23.54 -29.70 -21.48
C ASP A 44 -23.38 -29.90 -22.99
N LYS A 45 -22.50 -29.10 -23.63
CA LYS A 45 -22.15 -29.27 -25.05
C LYS A 45 -21.19 -30.44 -25.28
N VAL A 46 -20.36 -30.78 -24.30
CA VAL A 46 -19.47 -31.94 -24.37
C VAL A 46 -20.24 -33.23 -24.09
N TYR A 47 -21.13 -33.24 -23.10
CA TYR A 47 -22.00 -34.38 -22.78
C TYR A 47 -22.88 -34.79 -23.98
N ASN A 48 -23.50 -33.83 -24.65
CA ASN A 48 -24.32 -34.07 -25.85
C ASN A 48 -23.54 -34.58 -27.07
N VAL A 49 -22.21 -34.50 -27.07
CA VAL A 49 -21.35 -34.94 -28.17
C VAL A 49 -20.63 -36.25 -27.86
N THR A 50 -20.33 -36.54 -26.59
CA THR A 50 -19.47 -37.68 -26.21
C THR A 50 -20.13 -38.74 -25.34
N GLY A 51 -21.29 -38.47 -24.73
CA GLY A 51 -22.09 -39.48 -24.01
C GLY A 51 -21.43 -40.11 -22.76
N ILE A 52 -20.51 -39.41 -22.09
CA ILE A 52 -19.83 -39.90 -20.88
C ILE A 52 -20.39 -39.17 -19.65
N ASP A 53 -20.82 -39.94 -18.65
CA ASP A 53 -21.55 -39.45 -17.47
C ASP A 53 -20.64 -38.89 -16.35
N ARG A 54 -21.26 -38.12 -15.44
CA ARG A 54 -20.68 -37.11 -14.54
C ARG A 54 -19.89 -37.64 -13.33
N ASP A 55 -19.92 -38.94 -13.04
CA ASP A 55 -19.38 -39.51 -11.79
C ASP A 55 -18.25 -40.52 -12.01
N HIS A 56 -17.03 -40.04 -12.30
CA HIS A 56 -15.79 -40.83 -12.16
C HIS A 56 -14.55 -39.93 -12.04
N TYR A 57 -14.51 -39.01 -11.08
CA TYR A 57 -13.25 -38.37 -10.65
C TYR A 57 -13.39 -37.86 -9.21
N LEU A 58 -13.12 -38.70 -8.21
CA LEU A 58 -12.68 -38.31 -6.85
C LEU A 58 -12.50 -39.54 -5.96
N VAL A 59 -11.35 -40.24 -6.00
CA VAL A 59 -10.86 -41.05 -4.85
C VAL A 59 -9.32 -41.07 -4.80
N SER A 60 -8.81 -40.50 -3.70
CA SER A 60 -7.61 -40.87 -2.91
C SER A 60 -6.27 -41.21 -3.60
N MET A 61 -5.25 -40.36 -3.39
CA MET A 61 -3.85 -40.80 -3.40
C MET A 61 -3.32 -40.90 -1.96
N THR A 62 -3.47 -42.08 -1.36
CA THR A 62 -2.57 -42.59 -0.32
C THR A 62 -1.94 -43.88 -0.84
N THR A 63 -0.62 -43.96 -0.66
CA THR A 63 0.25 -45.17 -0.70
C THR A 63 0.36 -45.95 -2.02
N LEU A 64 1.60 -46.05 -2.52
CA LEU A 64 2.07 -47.20 -3.28
C LEU A 64 3.44 -47.63 -2.74
N PRO A 65 3.68 -48.95 -2.63
CA PRO A 65 4.98 -49.48 -2.93
C PRO A 65 4.94 -50.56 -4.03
N GLN A 66 5.96 -50.45 -4.89
CA GLN A 66 6.78 -51.51 -5.48
C GLN A 66 6.22 -52.55 -6.48
N THR A 67 6.79 -52.44 -7.70
CA THR A 67 7.40 -53.49 -8.56
C THR A 67 6.58 -54.69 -9.05
N PHE A 68 6.37 -54.81 -10.37
CA PHE A 68 6.95 -55.81 -11.32
C PHE A 68 6.14 -55.86 -12.63
N ARG A 69 6.81 -56.14 -13.76
CA ARG A 69 6.25 -56.35 -15.12
C ARG A 69 5.81 -57.85 -15.33
N PRO A 70 5.44 -58.32 -16.54
CA PRO A 70 4.14 -58.17 -17.23
C PRO A 70 3.58 -59.52 -17.77
N SER A 71 2.28 -59.65 -18.05
CA SER A 71 1.75 -60.41 -19.23
C SER A 71 0.23 -60.61 -19.17
N MET A 72 -0.42 -60.31 -20.30
CA MET A 72 -1.76 -60.68 -20.79
C MET A 72 -2.14 -62.17 -20.61
N PRO A 73 -3.35 -62.62 -21.05
CA PRO A 73 -4.69 -62.00 -21.13
C PRO A 73 -5.77 -62.91 -20.49
N ILE A 74 -7.07 -62.56 -20.51
CA ILE A 74 -8.20 -63.50 -20.70
C ILE A 74 -9.51 -62.71 -20.90
N GLU A 75 -10.31 -63.18 -21.86
CA GLU A 75 -11.67 -62.76 -22.22
C GLU A 75 -12.76 -63.32 -21.27
N ILE A 76 -13.80 -62.50 -21.07
CA ILE A 76 -15.26 -62.77 -21.06
C ILE A 76 -15.77 -64.03 -20.35
N VAL A 77 -16.63 -63.84 -19.32
CA VAL A 77 -17.93 -64.53 -19.14
C VAL A 77 -18.90 -63.62 -18.36
N ASP A 78 -20.17 -63.75 -18.73
CA ASP A 78 -21.41 -63.08 -18.34
C ASP A 78 -21.84 -63.12 -16.86
N ASP A 79 -22.83 -62.25 -16.59
CA ASP A 79 -24.15 -62.54 -15.98
C ASP A 79 -24.64 -61.67 -14.81
N GLU A 80 -25.78 -61.04 -15.13
CA GLU A 80 -27.05 -60.99 -14.40
C GLU A 80 -27.36 -59.96 -13.28
N ASP A 81 -28.55 -59.40 -13.51
CA ASP A 81 -29.61 -59.00 -12.59
C ASP A 81 -29.63 -57.61 -11.92
N GLY A 82 -30.64 -56.83 -12.33
CA GLY A 82 -31.81 -56.75 -11.44
C GLY A 82 -32.30 -55.38 -10.98
N ASN A 83 -33.15 -54.79 -11.82
CA ASN A 83 -34.47 -54.23 -11.49
C ASN A 83 -34.68 -52.87 -10.77
N ALA A 84 -35.46 -52.04 -11.49
CA ALA A 84 -36.74 -51.41 -11.07
C ALA A 84 -36.70 -50.25 -10.05
N GLU A 85 -37.50 -49.18 -10.13
CA GLU A 85 -38.58 -48.76 -11.04
C GLU A 85 -39.00 -47.31 -10.67
N LYS A 86 -39.62 -46.64 -11.65
CA LYS A 86 -40.87 -45.83 -11.58
C LYS A 86 -40.89 -44.31 -11.32
N GLU A 87 -41.46 -43.67 -12.37
CA GLU A 87 -42.63 -42.75 -12.38
C GLU A 87 -42.44 -41.29 -11.94
N ALA A 88 -43.06 -40.28 -12.55
CA ALA A 88 -43.94 -40.15 -13.72
C ALA A 88 -44.17 -38.64 -13.98
N GLY A 89 -44.66 -38.31 -15.18
CA GLY A 89 -45.74 -37.32 -15.29
C GLY A 89 -45.45 -36.01 -16.04
N ASP A 90 -45.66 -36.06 -17.36
CA ASP A 90 -46.73 -35.32 -18.07
C ASP A 90 -46.71 -33.78 -18.08
N ASP A 91 -46.42 -33.18 -19.24
CA ASP A 91 -47.39 -33.02 -20.36
C ASP A 91 -47.47 -31.63 -21.04
N ILE A 92 -47.58 -31.74 -22.39
CA ILE A 92 -48.41 -30.97 -23.35
C ILE A 92 -48.01 -29.53 -23.74
N GLY A 93 -47.39 -29.43 -24.93
CA GLY A 93 -48.09 -29.06 -26.19
C GLY A 93 -48.31 -27.56 -26.52
N VAL A 94 -48.56 -27.07 -27.75
CA VAL A 94 -48.64 -27.55 -29.15
C VAL A 94 -48.70 -26.28 -30.06
N LEU A 95 -48.40 -26.42 -31.37
CA LEU A 95 -48.82 -25.65 -32.59
C LEU A 95 -47.84 -24.56 -33.11
N LEU A 96 -47.23 -24.71 -34.31
CA LEU A 96 -47.78 -24.65 -35.72
C LEU A 96 -48.23 -23.22 -36.07
N THR A 97 -47.95 -22.55 -37.20
CA THR A 97 -47.66 -22.83 -38.63
C THR A 97 -47.15 -21.48 -39.25
N GLU A 98 -46.47 -21.34 -40.40
CA GLU A 98 -46.98 -21.49 -41.79
C GLU A 98 -45.85 -21.32 -42.85
N THR A 99 -45.80 -22.30 -43.74
CA THR A 99 -45.75 -22.31 -45.23
C THR A 99 -44.85 -21.42 -46.14
N MET A 100 -44.32 -22.15 -47.13
CA MET A 100 -43.59 -21.86 -48.38
C MET A 100 -44.18 -20.76 -49.30
N ALA A 101 -43.31 -20.12 -50.11
CA ALA A 101 -43.24 -20.34 -51.58
C ALA A 101 -42.33 -19.33 -52.32
N SER A 102 -41.81 -19.80 -53.47
CA SER A 102 -41.48 -19.08 -54.72
C SER A 102 -40.03 -18.64 -55.02
N ASN A 103 -39.38 -19.48 -55.85
CA ASN A 103 -38.90 -19.25 -57.22
C ASN A 103 -37.82 -18.20 -57.57
N LEU A 104 -36.81 -18.74 -58.28
CA LEU A 104 -36.21 -18.27 -59.53
C LEU A 104 -35.39 -16.96 -59.50
N ALA A 105 -34.07 -17.09 -59.70
CA ALA A 105 -33.41 -16.89 -61.00
C ALA A 105 -32.00 -16.27 -60.85
N ASN A 106 -31.06 -17.01 -61.44
CA ASN A 106 -29.96 -16.57 -62.30
C ASN A 106 -28.81 -15.75 -61.73
N GLU A 107 -27.70 -16.50 -61.61
CA GLU A 107 -26.33 -16.12 -61.93
C GLU A 107 -26.21 -15.33 -63.25
N GLU A 108 -25.22 -14.43 -63.30
CA GLU A 108 -24.38 -14.28 -64.48
C GLU A 108 -22.89 -14.26 -64.13
N VAL A 109 -22.18 -15.26 -64.69
CA VAL A 109 -20.95 -15.16 -65.51
C VAL A 109 -19.67 -14.70 -64.78
N VAL A 110 -18.70 -15.57 -64.43
CA VAL A 110 -17.80 -16.45 -65.23
C VAL A 110 -16.91 -15.66 -66.21
N ASP A 111 -15.59 -15.57 -65.98
CA ASP A 111 -14.59 -16.50 -66.57
C ASP A 111 -13.13 -16.02 -66.38
N HIS A 112 -12.27 -17.02 -66.53
CA HIS A 112 -10.90 -17.03 -67.06
C HIS A 112 -9.70 -17.17 -66.10
N ARG A 113 -9.47 -18.43 -65.74
CA ARG A 113 -8.42 -19.29 -66.34
C ARG A 113 -7.02 -18.66 -66.62
N SER A 114 -6.06 -19.25 -65.92
CA SER A 114 -5.05 -20.18 -66.47
C SER A 114 -3.64 -19.68 -66.83
N THR A 115 -2.69 -20.47 -66.32
CA THR A 115 -1.60 -21.16 -67.03
C THR A 115 -0.19 -20.54 -67.14
N THR A 116 0.75 -21.36 -66.62
CA THR A 116 2.00 -21.88 -67.23
C THR A 116 3.35 -21.12 -67.15
N VAL A 117 4.30 -21.83 -66.51
CA VAL A 117 5.55 -22.42 -67.08
C VAL A 117 6.83 -21.58 -67.18
N ALA A 118 7.81 -22.07 -66.38
CA ALA A 118 9.22 -22.36 -66.65
C ALA A 118 10.23 -21.28 -67.08
N SER A 119 11.42 -21.34 -66.45
CA SER A 119 12.68 -21.83 -67.07
C SER A 119 13.93 -21.09 -66.59
N CYS A 120 14.77 -21.84 -65.87
CA CYS A 120 16.24 -21.89 -65.82
C CYS A 120 17.13 -20.95 -66.67
N ARG A 121 18.24 -20.51 -66.03
CA ARG A 121 19.69 -20.54 -66.41
C ARG A 121 20.39 -19.25 -65.91
N SER A 122 21.66 -19.15 -65.51
CA SER A 122 22.79 -20.02 -65.13
C SER A 122 23.99 -19.08 -64.83
N HIS A 123 25.15 -19.64 -64.44
CA HIS A 123 26.51 -19.05 -64.24
C HIS A 123 26.84 -18.69 -62.77
N GLY A 124 27.92 -19.13 -62.12
CA GLY A 124 29.10 -19.91 -62.53
C GLY A 124 30.39 -19.27 -61.95
N GLY A 125 31.19 -20.04 -61.19
CA GLY A 125 32.59 -19.73 -60.79
C GLY A 125 32.87 -19.97 -59.29
N GLN A 126 33.42 -21.13 -58.86
CA GLN A 126 34.85 -21.51 -58.72
C GLN A 126 35.65 -20.60 -57.76
N LEU A 127 36.55 -21.04 -56.86
CA LEU A 127 37.14 -22.34 -56.47
C LEU A 127 38.05 -22.11 -55.22
N ALA A 128 38.21 -23.16 -54.40
CA ALA A 128 39.37 -23.53 -53.57
C ALA A 128 39.88 -22.57 -52.45
N GLY A 129 40.35 -23.02 -51.29
CA GLY A 129 40.56 -24.36 -50.75
C GLY A 129 41.48 -24.32 -49.52
N ARG A 130 41.15 -25.15 -48.52
CA ARG A 130 42.06 -25.97 -47.70
C ARG A 130 42.93 -25.37 -46.56
N THR A 131 42.53 -25.78 -45.35
CA THR A 131 43.27 -26.59 -44.33
C THR A 131 44.15 -25.96 -43.22
N THR A 132 43.71 -26.28 -41.99
CA THR A 132 44.42 -26.98 -40.87
C THR A 132 45.06 -26.24 -39.69
N ARG A 133 44.50 -26.62 -38.51
CA ARG A 133 45.11 -27.07 -37.23
C ARG A 133 45.71 -26.07 -36.22
N ARG A 134 45.10 -26.12 -35.00
CA ARG A 134 45.65 -26.34 -33.62
C ARG A 134 47.06 -25.79 -33.32
N ARG A 135 47.36 -25.14 -32.17
CA ARG A 135 47.20 -25.62 -30.78
C ARG A 135 47.71 -24.56 -29.76
N SER A 136 47.08 -24.50 -28.57
CA SER A 136 47.63 -24.43 -27.19
C SER A 136 48.56 -23.30 -26.66
N ARG A 137 48.13 -22.74 -25.50
CA ARG A 137 48.71 -22.81 -24.13
C ARG A 137 49.42 -21.60 -23.48
N ASP A 138 48.92 -21.32 -22.27
CA ASP A 138 49.56 -21.06 -20.96
C ASP A 138 50.56 -19.90 -20.75
N GLY A 139 50.40 -19.22 -19.59
CA GLY A 139 51.56 -18.95 -18.72
C GLY A 139 51.67 -17.57 -18.04
N GLN A 140 51.05 -17.45 -16.86
CA GLN A 140 51.64 -16.97 -15.59
C GLN A 140 52.46 -15.65 -15.45
N ARG A 141 52.00 -14.88 -14.43
CA ARG A 141 52.70 -14.38 -13.21
C ARG A 141 53.52 -13.07 -13.19
N GLU A 142 53.25 -12.38 -12.06
CA GLU A 142 54.16 -11.71 -11.12
C GLU A 142 54.40 -10.18 -11.18
N VAL A 143 53.72 -9.50 -10.23
CA VAL A 143 54.24 -8.65 -9.13
C VAL A 143 55.54 -7.86 -9.35
N GLY A 144 55.45 -6.53 -9.14
CA GLY A 144 56.60 -5.66 -8.95
C GLY A 144 56.24 -4.31 -8.31
N THR A 145 56.39 -4.24 -6.99
CA THR A 145 56.40 -3.05 -6.12
C THR A 145 57.59 -2.13 -6.41
N GLY A 146 57.49 -0.81 -6.15
CA GLY A 146 58.70 0.02 -6.03
C GLY A 146 58.52 1.54 -6.09
N THR A 147 58.31 2.14 -4.91
CA THR A 147 58.50 3.56 -4.57
C THR A 147 59.91 4.09 -4.84
N SER A 148 60.08 5.37 -5.20
CA SER A 148 60.95 6.30 -4.44
C SER A 148 60.80 7.77 -4.86
N THR A 149 60.86 8.60 -3.82
CA THR A 149 60.93 10.06 -3.71
C THR A 149 62.31 10.62 -4.06
N ALA A 150 62.42 11.89 -4.48
CA ALA A 150 63.33 12.90 -3.88
C ALA A 150 63.41 14.24 -4.66
N THR A 151 63.30 15.35 -3.91
CA THR A 151 64.05 16.63 -4.00
C THR A 151 64.02 17.43 -5.33
N GLY A 152 63.64 18.70 -5.43
CA GLY A 152 63.83 19.85 -4.53
C GLY A 152 65.01 20.71 -5.02
N ARG A 153 64.74 21.89 -5.64
CA ARG A 153 65.58 23.11 -5.57
C ARG A 153 64.98 24.31 -6.33
N ASP A 154 65.14 25.46 -5.68
CA ASP A 154 64.62 26.81 -5.93
C ASP A 154 65.34 27.64 -7.01
N ARG A 155 64.73 28.83 -7.25
CA ARG A 155 65.25 30.15 -7.71
C ARG A 155 64.78 30.54 -9.12
N GLU A 156 64.37 31.78 -9.45
CA GLU A 156 64.35 33.11 -8.81
C GLU A 156 63.51 34.04 -9.74
N VAL A 157 62.68 34.96 -9.23
CA VAL A 157 62.81 36.45 -9.31
C VAL A 157 61.81 37.20 -10.22
N SER A 158 60.95 37.97 -9.52
CA SER A 158 60.39 39.33 -9.72
C SER A 158 60.08 39.96 -11.09
N GLY A 159 58.95 40.70 -11.13
CA GLY A 159 58.79 41.90 -11.97
C GLY A 159 57.34 42.41 -12.07
N LYS A 160 57.03 43.54 -11.42
CA LYS A 160 55.75 44.30 -11.43
C LYS A 160 55.59 45.14 -12.71
N THR A 161 54.35 45.47 -13.12
CA THR A 161 53.78 46.86 -13.29
C THR A 161 52.40 46.87 -13.98
N THR A 162 51.48 47.70 -13.46
CA THR A 162 50.17 48.18 -14.00
C THR A 162 50.31 49.64 -14.52
N PRO A 163 49.25 50.40 -14.90
CA PRO A 163 48.13 50.30 -15.88
C PRO A 163 48.17 51.50 -16.90
N PRO A 164 47.11 51.93 -17.65
CA PRO A 164 46.01 52.77 -17.11
C PRO A 164 44.62 52.69 -17.83
N SER A 165 43.72 53.53 -17.32
CA SER A 165 42.26 53.80 -17.47
C SER A 165 41.75 54.50 -18.74
N SER A 166 40.42 54.43 -18.99
CA SER A 166 39.56 55.60 -19.32
C SER A 166 38.05 55.27 -19.37
N ASP A 167 37.25 56.02 -18.61
CA ASP A 167 35.79 56.27 -18.77
C ASP A 167 35.60 57.67 -19.43
N PRO A 168 34.42 58.00 -20.01
CA PRO A 168 33.66 59.13 -19.43
C PRO A 168 32.10 59.08 -19.54
N SER A 169 31.44 59.32 -18.40
CA SER A 169 30.34 60.27 -18.06
C SER A 169 29.15 60.59 -19.02
N PHE A 170 27.90 60.57 -18.52
CA PHE A 170 27.15 61.74 -17.95
C PHE A 170 25.74 61.39 -17.42
N ALA A 171 25.27 62.17 -16.44
CA ALA A 171 24.11 61.96 -15.56
C ALA A 171 22.89 62.83 -15.89
N ALA A 172 21.70 62.52 -15.32
CA ALA A 172 20.81 63.49 -14.65
C ALA A 172 19.58 62.81 -14.00
N ALA A 173 19.21 63.31 -12.81
CA ALA A 173 18.16 62.84 -11.91
C ALA A 173 16.91 63.76 -11.91
N ALA A 174 15.79 63.30 -11.35
CA ALA A 174 14.75 64.15 -10.78
C ALA A 174 13.98 63.43 -9.63
N ASP A 175 13.60 64.23 -8.63
CA ASP A 175 13.32 63.93 -7.22
C ASP A 175 11.85 63.62 -6.83
N THR A 176 11.69 62.68 -5.87
CA THR A 176 10.82 62.61 -4.64
C THR A 176 9.28 62.85 -4.67
N PRO A 177 8.49 62.52 -3.60
CA PRO A 177 8.60 61.49 -2.54
C PRO A 177 7.29 60.66 -2.36
N ARG A 178 7.36 59.44 -1.78
CA ARG A 178 6.19 58.81 -1.11
C ARG A 178 6.53 58.33 0.30
N LEU A 179 5.65 58.73 1.22
CA LEU A 179 5.59 58.40 2.65
C LEU A 179 5.46 56.89 2.91
N PRO A 180 5.89 56.39 4.08
CA PRO A 180 5.92 54.97 4.40
C PRO A 180 4.58 54.49 5.02
N SER A 181 4.17 53.27 4.68
CA SER A 181 3.08 52.53 5.35
C SER A 181 3.53 51.07 5.59
N PRO A 182 3.18 50.45 6.74
CA PRO A 182 3.94 49.38 7.37
C PRO A 182 3.39 47.99 7.03
N ALA A 183 4.15 47.19 6.27
CA ALA A 183 3.86 45.77 6.05
C ALA A 183 5.13 44.95 5.74
N LYS A 184 6.20 45.13 6.52
CA LYS A 184 7.45 44.35 6.43
C LYS A 184 7.80 43.64 7.75
N HIS A 185 6.85 42.89 8.30
CA HIS A 185 7.12 42.01 9.43
C HIS A 185 6.32 40.71 9.34
N LEU A 186 6.40 39.99 8.22
CA LEU A 186 5.97 38.57 8.17
C LEU A 186 6.50 37.75 6.98
N ALA A 187 7.28 38.32 6.05
CA ALA A 187 7.76 37.62 4.85
C ALA A 187 9.26 37.27 4.85
N GLN A 188 9.97 37.45 5.97
CA GLN A 188 11.43 37.30 6.03
C GLN A 188 11.92 36.05 6.80
N HIS A 189 11.02 35.12 7.11
CA HIS A 189 11.34 33.87 7.82
C HIS A 189 11.44 32.60 6.95
N TYR A 190 11.23 32.69 5.62
CA TYR A 190 11.27 31.52 4.73
C TYR A 190 12.25 31.61 3.56
N ALA A 191 13.18 32.57 3.55
CA ALA A 191 14.16 32.73 2.45
C ALA A 191 15.64 32.54 2.84
N ASN A 192 15.96 32.29 4.12
CA ASN A 192 17.35 32.16 4.60
C ASN A 192 17.61 30.83 5.34
N ALA A 193 17.25 29.69 4.71
CA ALA A 193 17.57 28.36 5.25
C ALA A 193 18.42 27.50 4.29
N GLU A 194 19.02 28.10 3.26
CA GLU A 194 20.02 27.45 2.39
C GLU A 194 21.27 28.33 2.25
N SER A 195 21.92 28.67 3.36
CA SER A 195 23.37 28.91 3.44
C SER A 195 23.73 29.53 4.79
N GLN A 196 24.78 28.98 5.42
CA GLN A 196 25.42 29.41 6.67
C GLN A 196 24.83 28.83 7.97
N GLU A 197 25.36 27.68 8.39
CA GLU A 197 26.03 27.58 9.70
C GLU A 197 26.88 26.30 9.78
N PHE A 198 28.20 26.49 9.78
CA PHE A 198 29.17 25.49 10.26
C PHE A 198 30.27 26.27 11.00
N ARG A 199 30.21 26.26 12.34
CA ARG A 199 31.34 26.20 13.30
C ARG A 199 30.86 26.54 14.73
N SER A 200 30.53 25.52 15.53
CA SER A 200 31.17 25.24 16.84
C SER A 200 30.44 24.13 17.63
N GLY A 201 31.06 22.94 17.67
CA GLY A 201 31.16 22.00 18.82
C GLY A 201 29.92 21.41 19.50
N SER A 202 29.54 20.16 19.16
CA SER A 202 29.56 18.98 20.05
C SER A 202 28.64 17.83 19.57
N ASN A 203 29.27 16.73 19.11
CA ASN A 203 28.83 15.33 19.02
C ASN A 203 27.33 14.99 18.83
N THR A 204 26.92 14.63 17.60
CA THR A 204 26.03 13.49 17.27
C THR A 204 26.10 13.13 15.77
N MET A 205 26.05 11.81 15.48
CA MET A 205 25.92 11.04 14.21
C MET A 205 26.10 11.73 12.84
N GLY A 206 26.97 11.12 12.02
CA GLY A 206 27.41 11.59 10.71
C GLY A 206 26.30 11.79 9.68
N SER A 207 26.19 13.03 9.21
CA SER A 207 25.51 13.41 7.97
C SER A 207 26.43 13.08 6.78
N THR A 208 26.07 12.07 6.00
CA THR A 208 26.67 11.83 4.69
C THR A 208 26.14 12.87 3.71
N ARG A 209 27.01 13.76 3.24
CA ARG A 209 26.76 14.65 2.10
C ARG A 209 26.43 13.76 0.89
N ALA A 210 25.23 13.87 0.33
CA ALA A 210 24.82 13.09 -0.84
C ALA A 210 25.73 13.42 -2.03
N VAL A 211 26.50 12.43 -2.50
CA VAL A 211 27.24 12.50 -3.76
C VAL A 211 26.19 12.53 -4.90
N PRO A 212 26.28 13.44 -5.88
CA PRO A 212 25.39 13.41 -7.04
C PRO A 212 25.51 12.05 -7.74
N THR A 213 24.44 11.27 -7.72
CA THR A 213 24.39 9.98 -8.40
C THR A 213 24.38 10.22 -9.91
N VAL A 214 25.31 9.61 -10.63
CA VAL A 214 25.36 9.65 -12.09
C VAL A 214 24.03 9.09 -12.64
N PRO A 215 23.36 9.78 -13.58
CA PRO A 215 22.11 9.29 -14.14
C PRO A 215 22.28 7.91 -14.80
N LYS A 216 21.38 6.98 -14.51
CA LYS A 216 21.38 5.65 -15.14
C LYS A 216 20.81 5.76 -16.55
N LEU A 217 21.50 5.13 -17.50
CA LEU A 217 21.07 4.98 -18.90
C LEU A 217 20.84 3.51 -19.22
N PRO A 218 20.04 3.18 -20.26
CA PRO A 218 19.87 1.80 -20.71
C PRO A 218 21.20 1.17 -21.10
N ILE A 219 21.39 -0.09 -20.72
CA ILE A 219 22.58 -0.89 -20.99
C ILE A 219 22.21 -1.92 -22.06
N PRO A 220 22.86 -1.91 -23.24
CA PRO A 220 22.63 -2.90 -24.29
C PRO A 220 22.83 -4.33 -23.79
N GLY A 221 21.96 -5.25 -24.20
CA GLY A 221 22.02 -6.66 -23.82
C GLY A 221 21.59 -6.97 -22.37
N LYS A 222 21.24 -5.94 -21.57
CA LYS A 222 20.62 -6.11 -20.26
C LYS A 222 19.15 -5.73 -20.31
N ARG A 223 18.37 -6.26 -19.37
CA ARG A 223 16.97 -5.85 -19.18
C ARG A 223 16.92 -4.45 -18.58
N ASN A 224 16.37 -3.49 -19.33
CA ASN A 224 16.22 -2.10 -18.89
C ASN A 224 14.75 -1.81 -18.58
N ILE A 225 14.45 -1.44 -17.35
CA ILE A 225 13.09 -1.23 -16.86
C ILE A 225 12.87 0.25 -16.56
N LEU A 226 11.94 0.86 -17.27
CA LEU A 226 11.46 2.20 -16.99
C LEU A 226 10.17 2.09 -16.19
N ILE A 227 10.16 2.64 -14.99
CA ILE A 227 9.01 2.56 -14.08
C ILE A 227 8.45 3.96 -13.88
N THR A 228 7.14 4.10 -14.09
CA THR A 228 6.43 5.34 -13.79
C THR A 228 5.29 5.09 -12.82
N SER A 229 5.06 6.06 -11.94
CA SER A 229 3.88 6.13 -11.10
C SER A 229 3.06 7.34 -11.50
N ALA A 230 1.73 7.21 -11.50
CA ALA A 230 0.82 8.31 -11.83
C ALA A 230 1.20 9.57 -11.07
N LEU A 231 1.34 10.68 -11.80
CA LEU A 231 1.73 11.96 -11.22
C LEU A 231 0.63 12.44 -10.26
N PRO A 232 0.88 12.51 -8.94
CA PRO A 232 -0.07 13.09 -8.02
C PRO A 232 -0.34 14.56 -8.35
N TYR A 233 -1.62 14.92 -8.38
CA TYR A 233 -2.02 16.32 -8.52
C TYR A 233 -1.57 17.12 -7.29
N VAL A 234 -0.86 18.22 -7.53
CA VAL A 234 -0.09 18.93 -6.49
C VAL A 234 -0.96 19.67 -5.48
N ASN A 235 -2.21 20.00 -5.80
CA ASN A 235 -2.98 20.96 -4.99
C ASN A 235 -3.52 20.43 -3.64
N ASN A 236 -3.17 19.19 -3.25
CA ASN A 236 -3.65 18.57 -2.01
C ASN A 236 -2.64 17.56 -1.46
N VAL A 237 -2.60 17.41 -0.14
CA VAL A 237 -1.79 16.36 0.51
C VAL A 237 -2.27 14.98 0.06
N PRO A 238 -1.36 14.03 -0.28
CA PRO A 238 -1.76 12.68 -0.68
C PRO A 238 -2.28 11.89 0.53
N HIS A 239 -3.39 11.18 0.36
CA HIS A 239 -3.89 10.22 1.36
C HIS A 239 -3.39 8.80 1.09
N LEU A 240 -3.60 7.88 2.05
CA LEU A 240 -3.11 6.50 1.95
C LEU A 240 -3.54 5.80 0.65
N GLY A 241 -4.77 6.07 0.19
CA GLY A 241 -5.29 5.58 -1.10
C GLY A 241 -4.47 6.02 -2.31
N ASN A 242 -4.00 7.28 -2.35
CA ASN A 242 -3.10 7.73 -3.42
C ASN A 242 -1.73 7.05 -3.33
N ILE A 243 -1.26 6.83 -2.11
CA ILE A 243 0.05 6.22 -1.84
C ILE A 243 0.06 4.76 -2.30
N ILE A 244 -0.88 3.94 -1.83
CA ILE A 244 -0.97 2.52 -2.21
C ILE A 244 -1.28 2.35 -3.69
N GLY A 245 -2.18 3.17 -4.25
CA GLY A 245 -2.66 3.02 -5.61
C GLY A 245 -1.65 3.42 -6.68
N SER A 246 -0.55 4.08 -6.31
CA SER A 246 0.45 4.50 -7.31
C SER A 246 1.88 4.37 -6.76
N VAL A 247 2.32 5.29 -5.90
CA VAL A 247 3.76 5.44 -5.61
C VAL A 247 4.36 4.29 -4.80
N LEU A 248 3.61 3.72 -3.85
CA LEU A 248 4.07 2.59 -3.03
C LEU A 248 4.09 1.30 -3.83
N SER A 249 3.09 1.07 -4.69
CA SER A 249 3.05 -0.10 -5.57
C SER A 249 4.24 -0.09 -6.56
N ALA A 250 4.53 1.05 -7.17
CA ALA A 250 5.66 1.20 -8.07
C ALA A 250 7.01 1.08 -7.34
N ASP A 251 7.13 1.60 -6.11
CA ASP A 251 8.35 1.49 -5.30
C ASP A 251 8.72 0.03 -5.01
N VAL A 252 7.74 -0.78 -4.63
CA VAL A 252 7.92 -2.21 -4.38
C VAL A 252 8.47 -2.89 -5.64
N PHE A 253 7.89 -2.63 -6.81
CA PHE A 253 8.38 -3.22 -8.05
C PHE A 253 9.78 -2.69 -8.42
N ALA A 254 10.03 -1.38 -8.25
CA ALA A 254 11.34 -0.80 -8.52
C ALA A 254 12.46 -1.38 -7.66
N ARG A 255 12.20 -1.58 -6.37
CA ARG A 255 13.12 -2.26 -5.45
C ARG A 255 13.37 -3.70 -5.86
N TYR A 256 12.30 -4.44 -6.15
CA TYR A 256 12.41 -5.80 -6.68
C TYR A 256 13.28 -5.88 -7.94
N CYS A 257 13.05 -5.01 -8.93
CA CYS A 257 13.87 -4.97 -10.15
C CYS A 257 15.36 -4.72 -9.85
N ARG A 258 15.67 -3.84 -8.89
CA ARG A 258 17.05 -3.56 -8.47
C ARG A 258 17.67 -4.76 -7.76
N LEU A 259 16.92 -5.47 -6.92
CA LEU A 259 17.39 -6.71 -6.27
C LEU A 259 17.66 -7.83 -7.28
N GLN A 260 16.87 -7.92 -8.35
CA GLN A 260 17.11 -8.83 -9.47
C GLN A 260 18.36 -8.45 -10.31
N GLY A 261 18.92 -7.25 -10.11
CA GLY A 261 20.05 -6.75 -10.87
C GLY A 261 19.66 -6.10 -12.21
N TYR A 262 18.37 -5.86 -12.45
CA TYR A 262 17.91 -5.16 -13.64
C TYR A 262 18.33 -3.69 -13.62
N ASN A 263 18.57 -3.13 -14.80
CA ASN A 263 18.83 -1.71 -14.92
C ASN A 263 17.49 -0.96 -14.87
N ALA A 264 17.11 -0.52 -13.68
CA ALA A 264 15.82 0.11 -13.44
C ALA A 264 15.96 1.59 -13.04
N ILE A 265 15.13 2.43 -13.65
CA ILE A 265 14.86 3.80 -13.19
C ILE A 265 13.38 3.96 -12.82
N TYR A 266 13.13 4.64 -11.71
CA TYR A 266 11.80 4.95 -11.21
C TYR A 266 11.55 6.46 -11.20
N ILE A 267 10.64 6.90 -12.08
CA ILE A 267 10.32 8.30 -12.35
C ILE A 267 8.89 8.62 -11.89
N CYS A 268 8.74 9.72 -11.16
CA CYS A 268 7.45 10.31 -10.82
C CYS A 268 7.63 11.82 -10.60
N GLY A 269 6.56 12.53 -10.26
CA GLY A 269 6.59 13.95 -9.96
C GLY A 269 5.20 14.48 -9.68
N THR A 270 5.10 15.77 -9.42
CA THR A 270 3.81 16.44 -9.24
C THR A 270 3.25 16.91 -10.57
N ASP A 271 1.94 16.69 -10.76
CA ASP A 271 1.15 17.32 -11.81
C ASP A 271 0.61 18.67 -11.30
N GLU A 272 1.00 19.75 -11.95
CA GLU A 272 0.91 21.11 -11.41
C GLU A 272 -0.01 22.05 -12.18
N TYR A 273 -0.38 21.72 -13.41
CA TYR A 273 -1.15 22.62 -14.27
C TYR A 273 -2.67 22.46 -14.11
N GLY A 274 -3.42 23.35 -14.77
CA GLY A 274 -4.87 23.26 -14.87
C GLY A 274 -5.65 24.07 -13.84
N THR A 275 -6.97 24.09 -14.03
CA THR A 275 -7.89 25.00 -13.35
C THR A 275 -7.92 24.82 -11.84
N ALA A 276 -7.78 23.58 -11.34
CA ALA A 276 -7.87 23.32 -9.91
C ALA A 276 -6.68 23.91 -9.12
N THR A 277 -5.50 24.04 -9.74
CA THR A 277 -4.37 24.78 -9.17
C THR A 277 -4.69 26.27 -9.12
N GLU A 278 -5.20 26.88 -10.19
CA GLU A 278 -5.58 28.30 -10.20
C GLU A 278 -6.65 28.60 -9.14
N THR A 279 -7.68 27.74 -9.02
CA THR A 279 -8.73 27.88 -8.00
C THR A 279 -8.14 27.83 -6.59
N LYS A 280 -7.30 26.83 -6.32
CA LYS A 280 -6.71 26.67 -5.00
C LYS A 280 -5.74 27.80 -4.65
N ALA A 281 -4.99 28.29 -5.64
CA ALA A 281 -4.13 29.46 -5.50
C ALA A 281 -4.95 30.72 -5.14
N MET A 282 -6.10 30.93 -5.79
CA MET A 282 -7.02 32.02 -5.44
C MET A 282 -7.59 31.89 -4.02
N GLU A 283 -8.01 30.68 -3.62
CA GLU A 283 -8.50 30.40 -2.26
C GLU A 283 -7.44 30.69 -1.19
N GLU A 284 -6.18 30.31 -1.45
CA GLU A 284 -5.04 30.55 -0.55
C GLU A 284 -4.38 31.92 -0.75
N LYS A 285 -4.93 32.76 -1.64
CA LYS A 285 -4.43 34.11 -1.94
C LYS A 285 -2.94 34.14 -2.32
N CYS A 286 -2.51 33.20 -3.15
CA CYS A 286 -1.15 33.11 -3.70
C CYS A 286 -1.18 32.87 -5.21
N SER A 287 -0.02 32.88 -5.85
CA SER A 287 0.12 32.51 -7.27
C SER A 287 0.07 30.98 -7.46
N PRO A 288 -0.33 30.49 -8.66
CA PRO A 288 -0.25 29.07 -9.00
C PRO A 288 1.14 28.47 -8.78
N LYS A 289 2.21 29.22 -9.06
CA LYS A 289 3.57 28.76 -8.81
C LYS A 289 3.86 28.56 -7.32
N GLU A 290 3.51 29.53 -6.47
CA GLU A 290 3.77 29.45 -5.02
C GLU A 290 3.03 28.27 -4.38
N ILE A 291 1.78 28.00 -4.80
CA ILE A 291 1.05 26.84 -4.28
C ILE A 291 1.67 25.52 -4.76
N CYS A 292 2.09 25.43 -6.02
CA CYS A 292 2.77 24.25 -6.52
C CYS A 292 4.10 24.01 -5.79
N ASP A 293 4.89 25.06 -5.56
CA ASP A 293 6.16 24.99 -4.82
C ASP A 293 5.93 24.47 -3.39
N LYS A 294 4.93 25.01 -2.69
CA LYS A 294 4.53 24.58 -1.34
C LYS A 294 4.16 23.10 -1.30
N TYR A 295 3.24 22.67 -2.15
CA TYR A 295 2.73 21.31 -2.07
C TYR A 295 3.68 20.27 -2.70
N HIS A 296 4.48 20.63 -3.70
CA HIS A 296 5.54 19.74 -4.19
C HIS A 296 6.50 19.35 -3.06
N ALA A 297 6.89 20.31 -2.22
CA ALA A 297 7.71 20.04 -1.04
C ALA A 297 7.01 19.08 -0.06
N ILE A 298 5.71 19.27 0.20
CA ILE A 298 4.91 18.39 1.08
C ILE A 298 4.85 16.96 0.50
N HIS A 299 4.57 16.80 -0.79
CA HIS A 299 4.58 15.50 -1.45
C HIS A 299 5.94 14.81 -1.30
N ASN A 300 7.02 15.53 -1.59
CA ASN A 300 8.38 15.00 -1.48
C ASN A 300 8.70 14.56 -0.04
N GLU A 301 8.31 15.34 0.98
CA GLU A 301 8.50 14.97 2.39
C GLU A 301 7.73 13.69 2.74
N VAL A 302 6.45 13.62 2.37
CA VAL A 302 5.61 12.44 2.61
C VAL A 302 6.22 11.20 1.97
N TYR A 303 6.61 11.27 0.69
CA TYR A 303 7.15 10.11 -0.02
C TYR A 303 8.52 9.70 0.49
N LYS A 304 9.37 10.64 0.91
CA LYS A 304 10.61 10.33 1.63
C LYS A 304 10.33 9.61 2.95
N TRP A 305 9.34 10.06 3.72
CA TRP A 305 8.97 9.39 4.97
C TRP A 305 8.42 7.98 4.74
N PHE A 306 7.61 7.78 3.70
CA PHE A 306 7.15 6.46 3.24
C PHE A 306 8.26 5.60 2.62
N ASN A 307 9.51 6.08 2.60
CA ASN A 307 10.67 5.41 2.02
C ASN A 307 10.48 5.04 0.55
N ILE A 308 9.92 5.95 -0.24
CA ILE A 308 9.77 5.80 -1.68
C ILE A 308 11.09 6.17 -2.37
N SER A 309 11.61 5.25 -3.17
CA SER A 309 12.96 5.29 -3.74
C SER A 309 12.96 5.73 -5.21
N PHE A 310 12.48 6.94 -5.48
CA PHE A 310 12.55 7.52 -6.82
C PHE A 310 14.01 7.72 -7.28
N ASP A 311 14.31 7.42 -8.54
CA ASP A 311 15.52 7.91 -9.19
C ASP A 311 15.37 9.41 -9.52
N LYS A 312 14.14 9.85 -9.84
CA LYS A 312 13.76 11.26 -9.93
C LYS A 312 12.31 11.47 -9.49
N PHE A 313 12.11 12.39 -8.55
CA PHE A 313 10.81 12.99 -8.26
C PHE A 313 10.82 14.44 -8.80
N GLY A 314 10.15 14.65 -9.93
CA GLY A 314 10.15 15.91 -10.68
C GLY A 314 8.84 16.69 -10.62
N ARG A 315 8.63 17.56 -11.60
CA ARG A 315 7.52 18.52 -11.69
C ARG A 315 7.14 18.73 -13.15
N THR A 316 5.85 18.95 -13.44
CA THR A 316 5.41 19.32 -14.79
C THR A 316 5.60 20.81 -15.10
N SER A 317 5.83 21.67 -14.11
CA SER A 317 6.02 23.12 -14.31
C SER A 317 7.46 23.52 -14.69
N THR A 318 8.07 22.81 -15.65
CA THR A 318 9.48 23.00 -16.05
C THR A 318 9.64 23.46 -17.50
N PRO A 319 10.78 24.08 -17.87
CA PRO A 319 11.11 24.35 -19.27
C PRO A 319 11.10 23.09 -20.14
N GLN A 320 11.63 21.98 -19.62
CA GLN A 320 11.67 20.69 -20.31
C GLN A 320 10.26 20.16 -20.63
N GLN A 321 9.28 20.36 -19.74
CA GLN A 321 7.88 20.04 -20.06
C GLN A 321 7.40 20.81 -21.28
N THR A 322 7.67 22.13 -21.32
CA THR A 322 7.25 22.98 -22.44
C THR A 322 7.90 22.52 -23.74
N GLU A 323 9.21 22.30 -23.73
CA GLU A 323 9.97 21.85 -24.89
C GLU A 323 9.47 20.49 -25.43
N VAL A 324 9.35 19.49 -24.56
CA VAL A 324 8.92 18.13 -24.97
C VAL A 324 7.46 18.12 -25.43
N CYS A 325 6.57 18.81 -24.71
CA CYS A 325 5.15 18.90 -25.07
C CYS A 325 4.95 19.60 -26.42
N GLN A 326 5.61 20.74 -26.63
CA GLN A 326 5.54 21.48 -27.90
C GLN A 326 6.16 20.70 -29.06
N ALA A 327 7.23 19.93 -28.82
CA ALA A 327 7.82 19.06 -29.84
C ALA A 327 6.84 17.95 -30.29
N ILE A 328 6.17 17.29 -29.34
CA ILE A 328 5.14 16.27 -29.63
C ILE A 328 3.96 16.91 -30.38
N PHE A 329 3.46 18.06 -29.90
CA PHE A 329 2.38 18.79 -30.55
C PHE A 329 2.72 19.14 -32.01
N LYS A 330 3.92 19.68 -32.26
CA LYS A 330 4.37 20.04 -33.60
C LYS A 330 4.34 18.84 -34.53
N LYS A 331 4.79 17.66 -34.06
CA LYS A 331 4.72 16.42 -34.85
C LYS A 331 3.29 15.97 -35.14
N LEU A 332 2.39 16.09 -34.18
CA LEU A 332 0.97 15.80 -34.39
C LEU A 332 0.33 16.72 -35.44
N LEU A 333 0.68 18.01 -35.40
CA LEU A 333 0.24 19.00 -36.37
C LEU A 333 0.79 18.70 -37.78
N GLU A 334 2.10 18.45 -37.90
CA GLU A 334 2.77 18.08 -39.16
C GLU A 334 2.17 16.82 -39.80
N ASN A 335 1.72 15.87 -38.98
CA ASN A 335 1.14 14.61 -39.42
C ASN A 335 -0.40 14.66 -39.60
N ASN A 336 -1.04 15.83 -39.48
CA ASN A 336 -2.48 16.04 -39.66
C ASN A 336 -3.39 15.24 -38.72
N TRP A 337 -3.00 15.07 -37.45
CA TRP A 337 -3.83 14.41 -36.42
C TRP A 337 -4.68 15.37 -35.58
N LEU A 338 -4.65 16.66 -35.91
CA LEU A 338 -5.31 17.71 -35.13
C LEU A 338 -6.42 18.37 -35.93
N LEU A 339 -7.54 18.65 -35.27
CA LEU A 339 -8.66 19.42 -35.79
C LEU A 339 -8.77 20.74 -35.03
N GLU A 340 -9.12 21.82 -35.73
CA GLU A 340 -9.56 23.05 -35.10
C GLU A 340 -11.08 23.13 -35.14
N ASN A 341 -11.71 23.45 -34.00
CA ASN A 341 -13.15 23.65 -33.93
C ASN A 341 -13.49 24.81 -32.98
N THR A 342 -14.54 25.55 -33.31
CA THR A 342 -15.05 26.66 -32.49
C THR A 342 -16.07 26.13 -31.48
N MET A 343 -15.91 26.54 -30.23
CA MET A 343 -16.85 26.22 -29.14
C MET A 343 -17.43 27.49 -28.55
N GLN A 344 -18.62 27.38 -27.97
CA GLN A 344 -19.25 28.46 -27.22
C GLN A 344 -18.98 28.29 -25.73
N GLN A 345 -18.44 29.30 -25.07
CA GLN A 345 -18.16 29.28 -23.65
C GLN A 345 -18.58 30.58 -22.97
N PRO A 346 -19.02 30.54 -21.69
CA PRO A 346 -19.27 31.75 -20.92
C PRO A 346 -17.98 32.56 -20.72
N TYR A 347 -18.02 33.86 -21.04
CA TYR A 347 -16.93 34.80 -20.87
C TYR A 347 -17.33 35.92 -19.90
N CYS A 348 -16.44 36.21 -18.95
CA CYS A 348 -16.62 37.30 -17.99
C CYS A 348 -15.81 38.53 -18.44
N ASN A 349 -16.49 39.64 -18.77
CA ASN A 349 -15.84 40.89 -19.14
C ASN A 349 -15.04 41.52 -18.00
N THR A 350 -15.49 41.36 -16.75
CA THR A 350 -14.81 41.90 -15.57
C THR A 350 -13.51 41.17 -15.29
N CYS A 351 -13.56 39.83 -15.25
CA CYS A 351 -12.38 38.98 -15.06
C CYS A 351 -11.54 38.81 -16.33
N LYS A 352 -12.03 39.28 -17.48
CA LYS A 352 -11.42 39.16 -18.82
C LYS A 352 -10.96 37.74 -19.16
N ARG A 353 -11.79 36.74 -18.83
CA ARG A 353 -11.49 35.32 -19.08
C ARG A 353 -12.74 34.52 -19.42
N PHE A 354 -12.54 33.42 -20.14
CA PHE A 354 -13.52 32.35 -20.23
C PHE A 354 -13.68 31.68 -18.86
N LEU A 355 -14.90 31.25 -18.55
CA LEU A 355 -15.24 30.61 -17.30
C LEU A 355 -15.41 29.11 -17.53
N ALA A 356 -14.58 28.31 -16.86
CA ALA A 356 -14.87 26.90 -16.68
C ALA A 356 -16.18 26.72 -15.89
N ASP A 357 -16.87 25.60 -16.07
CA ASP A 357 -18.17 25.31 -15.45
C ASP A 357 -18.21 25.57 -13.94
N ARG A 358 -17.10 25.28 -13.24
CA ARG A 358 -16.96 25.50 -11.79
C ARG A 358 -16.96 26.97 -11.36
N PHE A 359 -16.68 27.88 -12.29
CA PHE A 359 -16.73 29.32 -12.09
C PHE A 359 -18.04 29.95 -12.59
N VAL A 360 -18.99 29.15 -13.06
CA VAL A 360 -20.32 29.58 -13.45
C VAL A 360 -21.32 29.03 -12.43
N GLU A 361 -22.10 29.91 -11.85
CA GLU A 361 -23.24 29.57 -10.99
C GLU A 361 -24.49 30.23 -11.56
N GLY A 362 -25.66 29.65 -11.35
CA GLY A 362 -26.91 30.23 -11.85
C GLY A 362 -28.12 29.40 -11.47
N ILE A 363 -29.26 29.76 -12.03
CA ILE A 363 -30.52 29.07 -11.78
C ILE A 363 -30.59 27.82 -12.67
N CYS A 364 -30.91 26.68 -12.06
CA CYS A 364 -31.13 25.41 -12.75
C CYS A 364 -32.20 25.58 -13.87
N PRO A 365 -31.91 25.19 -15.12
CA PRO A 365 -32.82 25.44 -16.24
C PRO A 365 -34.09 24.60 -16.18
N TYR A 366 -34.05 23.47 -15.46
CA TYR A 366 -35.17 22.54 -15.34
C TYR A 366 -36.29 23.11 -14.47
N GLU A 367 -37.50 23.18 -15.05
CA GLU A 367 -38.67 23.82 -14.46
C GLU A 367 -39.12 23.18 -13.14
N GLU A 368 -38.93 21.87 -13.00
CA GLU A 368 -39.23 21.10 -11.79
C GLU A 368 -38.24 21.33 -10.64
N CYS A 369 -37.11 22.00 -10.90
CA CYS A 369 -36.05 22.20 -9.91
C CYS A 369 -35.82 23.68 -9.56
N LYS A 370 -35.54 24.53 -10.56
CA LYS A 370 -35.27 25.99 -10.41
C LYS A 370 -34.32 26.38 -9.27
N TYR A 371 -33.41 25.48 -8.89
CA TYR A 371 -32.43 25.75 -7.83
C TYR A 371 -31.55 26.94 -8.20
N GLU A 372 -31.52 27.97 -7.35
CA GLU A 372 -30.95 29.29 -7.68
C GLU A 372 -29.41 29.34 -7.77
N SER A 373 -28.74 28.28 -7.31
CA SER A 373 -27.28 28.22 -7.22
C SER A 373 -26.72 26.93 -7.81
N ALA A 374 -27.32 26.46 -8.91
CA ALA A 374 -26.78 25.36 -9.70
C ALA A 374 -25.41 25.74 -10.29
N ARG A 375 -24.49 24.78 -10.35
CA ARG A 375 -23.19 24.98 -10.99
C ARG A 375 -23.29 24.74 -12.48
N GLY A 376 -22.31 25.23 -13.23
CA GLY A 376 -22.26 25.07 -14.69
C GLY A 376 -22.22 23.63 -15.18
N ASP A 377 -21.79 22.67 -14.35
CA ASP A 377 -21.62 21.26 -14.70
C ASP A 377 -22.73 20.35 -14.16
N GLN A 378 -23.29 20.70 -13.01
CA GLN A 378 -24.29 19.90 -12.32
C GLN A 378 -25.13 20.72 -11.34
N CYS A 379 -26.44 20.46 -11.30
CA CYS A 379 -27.30 20.98 -10.25
C CYS A 379 -27.18 20.14 -8.98
N GLU A 380 -26.80 20.74 -7.86
CA GLU A 380 -26.65 20.04 -6.58
C GLU A 380 -27.99 19.61 -5.96
N ASN A 381 -29.10 20.24 -6.36
CA ASN A 381 -30.43 19.93 -5.85
C ASN A 381 -31.10 18.73 -6.57
N CYS A 382 -31.11 18.72 -7.91
CA CYS A 382 -31.73 17.63 -8.68
C CYS A 382 -30.75 16.61 -9.26
N GLY A 383 -29.43 16.83 -9.09
CA GLY A 383 -28.38 15.92 -9.55
C GLY A 383 -28.13 15.90 -11.06
N LYS A 384 -28.95 16.60 -11.86
CA LYS A 384 -28.82 16.64 -13.33
C LYS A 384 -27.53 17.33 -13.77
N LEU A 385 -26.89 16.75 -14.79
CA LEU A 385 -25.75 17.35 -15.48
C LEU A 385 -26.25 18.51 -16.34
N LEU A 386 -25.50 19.61 -16.36
CA LEU A 386 -25.83 20.84 -17.04
C LEU A 386 -24.68 21.24 -17.96
N ASN A 387 -25.00 22.02 -18.99
CA ASN A 387 -23.99 22.86 -19.65
C ASN A 387 -24.06 24.26 -19.07
N ALA A 388 -22.91 24.90 -18.84
CA ALA A 388 -22.86 26.25 -18.26
C ALA A 388 -23.60 27.29 -19.12
N THR A 389 -23.76 27.02 -20.41
CA THR A 389 -24.52 27.84 -21.36
C THR A 389 -26.04 27.75 -21.20
N GLU A 390 -26.53 26.72 -20.50
CA GLU A 390 -27.97 26.47 -20.28
C GLU A 390 -28.47 27.10 -18.98
N LEU A 391 -27.58 27.52 -18.07
CA LEU A 391 -27.95 28.15 -16.81
C LEU A 391 -28.73 29.45 -17.05
N LYS A 392 -29.84 29.62 -16.31
CA LYS A 392 -30.61 30.87 -16.29
C LYS A 392 -29.97 31.84 -15.29
N ASP A 393 -29.95 33.13 -15.61
CA ASP A 393 -29.24 34.16 -14.81
C ASP A 393 -27.81 33.73 -14.39
N PRO A 394 -26.93 33.35 -15.35
CA PRO A 394 -25.60 32.90 -15.00
C PRO A 394 -24.81 34.04 -14.35
N LYS A 395 -23.97 33.68 -13.38
CA LYS A 395 -23.09 34.58 -12.64
C LYS A 395 -21.69 34.00 -12.59
N CYS A 396 -20.71 34.88 -12.71
CA CYS A 396 -19.32 34.52 -12.48
C CYS A 396 -19.09 34.34 -10.97
N ARG A 397 -18.73 33.14 -10.53
CA ARG A 397 -18.46 32.87 -9.10
C ARG A 397 -17.32 33.72 -8.52
N THR A 398 -16.47 34.29 -9.36
CA THR A 398 -15.32 35.11 -8.94
C THR A 398 -15.67 36.58 -8.66
N CYS A 399 -16.52 37.20 -9.48
CA CYS A 399 -16.82 38.64 -9.38
C CYS A 399 -18.31 38.95 -9.39
N HIS A 400 -19.16 37.93 -9.44
CA HIS A 400 -20.63 37.98 -9.47
C HIS A 400 -21.25 38.73 -10.66
N SER A 401 -20.46 39.16 -11.65
CA SER A 401 -20.99 39.71 -12.90
C SER A 401 -21.61 38.62 -13.77
N THR A 402 -22.64 38.97 -14.55
CA THR A 402 -23.23 38.10 -15.57
C THR A 402 -22.22 37.82 -16.70
N PRO A 403 -21.84 36.55 -16.96
CA PRO A 403 -21.06 36.20 -18.12
C PRO A 403 -21.94 36.16 -19.38
N HIS A 404 -21.34 36.34 -20.54
CA HIS A 404 -22.03 36.19 -21.84
C HIS A 404 -21.35 35.09 -22.65
N ILE A 405 -22.11 34.48 -23.55
CA ILE A 405 -21.57 33.43 -24.41
C ILE A 405 -20.67 34.07 -25.47
N ARG A 406 -19.48 33.49 -25.65
CA ARG A 406 -18.51 33.91 -26.66
C ARG A 406 -17.90 32.69 -27.34
N ASP A 407 -17.68 32.82 -28.63
CA ASP A 407 -17.00 31.81 -29.44
C ASP A 407 -15.50 31.79 -29.14
N THR A 408 -14.92 30.60 -29.07
CA THR A 408 -13.50 30.36 -28.78
C THR A 408 -13.00 29.14 -29.54
N ASN A 409 -11.87 29.27 -30.23
CA ASN A 409 -11.31 28.17 -31.01
C ASN A 409 -10.50 27.22 -30.13
N HIS A 410 -10.58 25.93 -30.44
CA HIS A 410 -9.88 24.86 -29.74
C HIS A 410 -9.28 23.86 -30.71
N LEU A 411 -8.15 23.28 -30.31
CA LEU A 411 -7.54 22.17 -31.03
C LEU A 411 -7.98 20.84 -30.39
N PHE A 412 -8.18 19.84 -31.22
CA PHE A 412 -8.63 18.51 -30.84
C PHE A 412 -7.67 17.47 -31.41
N LEU A 413 -7.29 16.48 -30.61
CA LEU A 413 -6.65 15.26 -31.11
C LEU A 413 -7.73 14.37 -31.73
N ASP A 414 -7.58 14.05 -33.01
CA ASP A 414 -8.52 13.22 -33.76
C ASP A 414 -8.28 11.72 -33.50
N LEU A 415 -8.67 11.28 -32.29
CA LEU A 415 -8.57 9.87 -31.89
C LEU A 415 -9.24 8.88 -32.85
N PRO A 416 -10.41 9.17 -33.46
CA PRO A 416 -11.00 8.28 -34.48
C PRO A 416 -10.01 7.85 -35.56
N LEU A 417 -9.18 8.77 -36.08
CA LEU A 417 -8.23 8.47 -37.15
C LEU A 417 -7.02 7.67 -36.67
N LEU A 418 -6.72 7.70 -35.36
CA LEU A 418 -5.62 6.95 -34.74
C LEU A 418 -6.05 5.56 -34.22
N ARG A 419 -7.33 5.20 -34.37
CA ARG A 419 -7.91 4.00 -33.78
C ARG A 419 -7.17 2.72 -34.17
N ASP A 420 -6.93 2.49 -35.45
CA ASP A 420 -6.36 1.23 -35.94
C ASP A 420 -4.95 1.00 -35.37
N LYS A 421 -4.12 2.04 -35.38
CA LYS A 421 -2.77 2.02 -34.78
C LYS A 421 -2.82 1.78 -33.28
N LEU A 422 -3.80 2.37 -32.60
CA LEU A 422 -3.99 2.20 -31.17
C LEU A 422 -4.43 0.77 -30.82
N GLU A 423 -5.39 0.20 -31.55
CA GLU A 423 -5.87 -1.16 -31.33
C GLU A 423 -4.75 -2.20 -31.57
N GLU A 424 -3.91 -2.00 -32.59
CA GLU A 424 -2.72 -2.82 -32.82
C GLU A 424 -1.77 -2.79 -31.62
N TYR A 425 -1.43 -1.59 -31.13
CA TYR A 425 -0.61 -1.42 -29.94
C TYR A 425 -1.23 -2.08 -28.70
N ILE A 426 -2.53 -1.87 -28.45
CA ILE A 426 -3.22 -2.44 -27.28
C ILE A 426 -3.15 -3.96 -27.33
N ASN A 427 -3.43 -4.58 -28.48
CA ASN A 427 -3.39 -6.04 -28.61
C ASN A 427 -1.99 -6.60 -28.31
N MET A 428 -0.93 -5.94 -28.79
CA MET A 428 0.45 -6.33 -28.49
C MET A 428 0.81 -6.11 -27.01
N SER A 429 0.41 -4.97 -26.43
CA SER A 429 0.77 -4.59 -25.07
C SER A 429 0.01 -5.40 -24.01
N VAL A 430 -1.25 -5.78 -24.27
CA VAL A 430 -2.04 -6.66 -23.39
C VAL A 430 -1.36 -8.01 -23.19
N ALA A 431 -0.69 -8.55 -24.22
CA ALA A 431 0.14 -9.75 -24.09
C ALA A 431 1.32 -9.55 -23.11
N GLY A 432 1.72 -8.29 -22.87
CA GLY A 432 2.67 -7.85 -21.84
C GLY A 432 2.13 -7.82 -20.41
N SER A 433 1.03 -8.50 -20.11
CA SER A 433 0.46 -8.70 -18.76
C SER A 433 -0.23 -7.49 -18.13
N TRP A 434 -1.15 -6.85 -18.86
CA TRP A 434 -2.02 -5.82 -18.29
C TRP A 434 -2.92 -6.37 -17.17
N SER A 435 -3.25 -5.53 -16.19
CA SER A 435 -4.26 -5.89 -15.20
C SER A 435 -5.66 -5.96 -15.82
N GLN A 436 -6.49 -6.88 -15.33
CA GLN A 436 -7.79 -7.18 -15.94
C GLN A 436 -8.74 -5.98 -15.96
N ASN A 437 -8.74 -5.18 -14.88
CA ASN A 437 -9.49 -3.93 -14.79
C ASN A 437 -9.06 -2.90 -15.85
N ALA A 438 -7.77 -2.82 -16.18
CA ALA A 438 -7.26 -1.95 -17.23
C ALA A 438 -7.78 -2.36 -18.61
N ILE A 439 -7.75 -3.68 -18.89
CA ILE A 439 -8.25 -4.26 -20.15
C ILE A 439 -9.75 -3.96 -20.30
N GLN A 440 -10.53 -4.21 -19.25
CA GLN A 440 -11.98 -3.97 -19.27
C GLN A 440 -12.31 -2.49 -19.51
N ALA A 441 -11.67 -1.57 -18.78
CA ALA A 441 -11.89 -0.13 -18.93
C ALA A 441 -11.48 0.37 -20.33
N THR A 442 -10.37 -0.14 -20.88
CA THR A 442 -9.89 0.21 -22.22
C THR A 442 -10.84 -0.30 -23.31
N ASN A 443 -11.28 -1.56 -23.21
CA ASN A 443 -12.23 -2.14 -24.16
C ASN A 443 -13.58 -1.44 -24.15
N ALA A 444 -14.04 -0.97 -22.98
CA ALA A 444 -15.26 -0.17 -22.88
C ALA A 444 -15.15 1.14 -23.69
N TRP A 445 -14.00 1.83 -23.60
CA TRP A 445 -13.72 3.04 -24.38
C TRP A 445 -13.66 2.78 -25.89
N LEU A 446 -13.01 1.70 -26.31
CA LEU A 446 -12.94 1.32 -27.72
C LEU A 446 -14.33 0.96 -28.28
N LYS A 447 -15.16 0.27 -27.48
CA LYS A 447 -16.51 -0.13 -27.87
C LYS A 447 -17.46 1.06 -28.01
N GLU A 448 -17.35 2.09 -27.16
CA GLU A 448 -18.13 3.33 -27.30
C GLU A 448 -17.81 4.08 -28.61
N GLY A 449 -16.59 3.87 -29.13
CA GLY A 449 -16.05 4.60 -30.26
C GLY A 449 -15.25 5.81 -29.78
N LEU A 450 -14.00 5.90 -30.26
CA LEU A 450 -13.14 7.03 -29.95
C LEU A 450 -13.69 8.31 -30.59
N LYS A 451 -13.69 9.40 -29.83
CA LYS A 451 -14.17 10.73 -30.26
C LYS A 451 -13.00 11.72 -30.24
N PRO A 452 -13.01 12.77 -31.08
CA PRO A 452 -12.02 13.83 -30.98
C PRO A 452 -11.99 14.43 -29.57
N ARG A 453 -10.79 14.66 -29.02
CA ARG A 453 -10.62 15.19 -27.66
C ARG A 453 -9.93 16.53 -27.68
N CYS A 454 -10.56 17.54 -27.08
CA CYS A 454 -10.01 18.89 -26.99
C CYS A 454 -8.72 18.92 -26.14
N ILE A 455 -7.62 19.38 -26.74
CA ILE A 455 -6.29 19.44 -26.12
C ILE A 455 -5.86 20.85 -25.71
N THR A 456 -6.70 21.87 -25.86
CA THR A 456 -6.39 23.25 -25.44
C THR A 456 -7.41 23.78 -24.43
N ARG A 457 -7.01 24.76 -23.62
CA ARG A 457 -7.88 25.44 -22.65
C ARG A 457 -7.56 26.94 -22.58
N ASP A 458 -8.60 27.72 -22.31
CA ASP A 458 -8.52 29.14 -22.00
C ASP A 458 -8.10 29.38 -20.53
N LEU A 459 -6.87 28.98 -20.21
CA LEU A 459 -6.25 29.16 -18.89
C LEU A 459 -4.93 29.90 -19.04
N LYS A 460 -4.43 30.47 -17.94
CA LYS A 460 -3.11 31.13 -17.90
C LYS A 460 -2.04 30.18 -17.37
N TRP A 461 -2.39 29.29 -16.46
CA TRP A 461 -1.48 28.33 -15.85
C TRP A 461 -1.47 26.98 -16.59
N GLY A 462 -0.54 26.86 -17.54
CA GLY A 462 -0.35 25.66 -18.36
C GLY A 462 0.80 25.84 -19.37
N VAL A 463 1.10 24.80 -20.14
CA VAL A 463 2.07 24.89 -21.24
C VAL A 463 1.47 25.71 -22.39
N PRO A 464 2.12 26.79 -22.87
CA PRO A 464 1.59 27.62 -23.94
C PRO A 464 1.53 26.86 -25.27
N VAL A 465 0.50 27.13 -26.07
CA VAL A 465 0.26 26.47 -27.37
C VAL A 465 1.00 27.25 -28.48
N PRO A 466 1.97 26.66 -29.19
CA PRO A 466 2.70 27.33 -30.26
C PRO A 466 1.93 27.25 -31.58
N HIS A 467 0.76 27.90 -31.64
CA HIS A 467 -0.11 27.96 -32.82
C HIS A 467 -0.71 29.36 -32.97
N GLU A 468 -0.86 29.82 -34.21
CA GLU A 468 -1.38 31.16 -34.53
C GLU A 468 -2.82 31.31 -34.00
N GLY A 469 -3.11 32.39 -33.27
CA GLY A 469 -4.43 32.64 -32.67
C GLY A 469 -4.65 31.92 -31.33
N PHE A 470 -3.63 31.24 -30.79
CA PHE A 470 -3.67 30.52 -29.51
C PHE A 470 -2.71 31.11 -28.46
N GLU A 471 -2.28 32.38 -28.62
CA GLU A 471 -1.28 33.05 -27.76
C GLU A 471 -1.73 33.15 -26.29
N GLU A 472 -3.05 33.19 -26.06
CA GLU A 472 -3.66 33.31 -24.74
C GLU A 472 -4.21 31.97 -24.22
N LYS A 473 -3.82 30.85 -24.85
CA LYS A 473 -4.28 29.49 -24.52
C LYS A 473 -3.12 28.61 -24.10
N VAL A 474 -3.47 27.60 -23.32
CA VAL A 474 -2.54 26.56 -22.87
C VAL A 474 -3.03 25.18 -23.27
N PHE A 475 -2.13 24.20 -23.29
CA PHE A 475 -2.52 22.81 -23.43
C PHE A 475 -3.37 22.36 -22.25
N TYR A 476 -4.33 21.52 -22.54
CA TYR A 476 -5.17 20.88 -21.54
C TYR A 476 -4.35 19.85 -20.78
N VAL A 477 -4.50 19.82 -19.44
CA VAL A 477 -3.74 18.92 -18.57
C VAL A 477 -3.88 17.43 -18.93
N TRP A 478 -5.01 17.03 -19.54
CA TRP A 478 -5.20 15.63 -19.98
C TRP A 478 -4.34 15.25 -21.18
N PHE A 479 -3.81 16.23 -21.91
CA PHE A 479 -2.86 16.03 -23.01
C PHE A 479 -1.42 16.05 -22.51
N ASP A 480 -1.03 17.04 -21.70
CA ASP A 480 0.38 17.25 -21.34
C ASP A 480 0.83 16.56 -20.04
N ALA A 481 -0.06 16.21 -19.11
CA ALA A 481 0.34 15.56 -17.86
C ALA A 481 1.08 14.22 -18.07
N PRO A 482 0.64 13.31 -18.98
CA PRO A 482 1.42 12.11 -19.30
C PRO A 482 2.77 12.41 -19.99
N ILE A 483 2.89 13.54 -20.69
CA ILE A 483 4.17 14.03 -21.24
C ILE A 483 5.12 14.48 -20.11
N GLY A 484 4.58 14.67 -18.90
CA GLY A 484 5.34 14.83 -17.67
C GLY A 484 6.36 13.71 -17.44
N TYR A 485 6.07 12.45 -17.82
CA TYR A 485 7.02 11.36 -17.60
C TYR A 485 8.33 11.52 -18.41
N PRO A 486 8.30 11.72 -19.75
CA PRO A 486 9.51 12.01 -20.51
C PRO A 486 10.17 13.33 -20.11
N SER A 487 9.40 14.40 -19.80
CA SER A 487 10.00 15.69 -19.41
C SER A 487 10.70 15.65 -18.05
N ILE A 488 10.16 14.92 -17.07
CA ILE A 488 10.85 14.69 -15.80
C ILE A 488 12.11 13.85 -16.01
N THR A 489 12.09 12.90 -16.95
CA THR A 489 13.28 12.14 -17.33
C THR A 489 14.32 13.04 -18.01
N ALA A 490 13.91 14.01 -18.81
CA ALA A 490 14.78 15.06 -19.36
C ALA A 490 15.40 15.95 -18.27
N CYS A 491 14.69 16.16 -17.16
CA CYS A 491 15.23 16.83 -15.97
C CYS A 491 16.16 15.93 -15.13
N TYR A 492 16.23 14.63 -15.43
CA TYR A 492 17.12 13.66 -14.79
C TYR A 492 18.41 13.46 -15.59
N THR A 493 18.31 13.43 -16.92
CA THR A 493 19.45 13.27 -17.83
C THR A 493 19.19 13.94 -19.17
N SER A 494 20.23 14.47 -19.82
CA SER A 494 20.15 14.99 -21.18
C SER A 494 19.81 13.90 -22.21
N ASP A 495 20.22 12.66 -21.94
CA ASP A 495 20.03 11.48 -22.81
C ASP A 495 18.71 10.75 -22.49
N TRP A 496 17.64 11.49 -22.20
CA TRP A 496 16.35 10.93 -21.77
C TRP A 496 15.64 10.17 -22.89
N ASP A 497 15.93 10.52 -24.14
CA ASP A 497 15.48 9.86 -25.34
C ASP A 497 15.94 8.40 -25.41
N LYS A 498 17.10 8.06 -24.84
CA LYS A 498 17.54 6.65 -24.75
C LYS A 498 16.57 5.77 -23.95
N TRP A 499 15.82 6.35 -23.01
CA TRP A 499 14.78 5.66 -22.25
C TRP A 499 13.42 5.69 -22.95
N TRP A 500 13.04 6.84 -23.51
CA TRP A 500 11.69 7.09 -24.03
C TRP A 500 11.52 6.90 -25.55
N LYS A 501 12.61 6.72 -26.30
CA LYS A 501 12.62 6.48 -27.74
C LYS A 501 13.47 5.25 -28.12
N ASN A 502 13.27 4.16 -27.37
CA ASN A 502 14.07 2.93 -27.48
C ASN A 502 13.25 1.67 -27.09
N PRO A 503 12.11 1.42 -27.76
CA PRO A 503 11.19 0.33 -27.41
C PRO A 503 11.81 -1.07 -27.52
N GLU A 504 12.89 -1.24 -28.28
CA GLU A 504 13.56 -2.53 -28.47
C GLU A 504 14.38 -2.95 -27.24
N ASN A 505 14.83 -1.99 -26.43
CA ASN A 505 15.72 -2.24 -25.29
C ASN A 505 15.13 -1.83 -23.94
N VAL A 506 13.98 -1.14 -23.92
CA VAL A 506 13.36 -0.60 -22.70
C VAL A 506 11.96 -1.14 -22.52
N GLU A 507 11.69 -1.69 -21.33
CA GLU A 507 10.35 -2.10 -20.93
C GLU A 507 9.73 -1.03 -20.02
N LEU A 508 8.63 -0.42 -20.45
CA LEU A 508 7.90 0.58 -19.66
C LEU A 508 6.79 -0.08 -18.82
N PHE A 509 6.86 0.12 -17.51
CA PHE A 509 5.85 -0.27 -16.52
C PHE A 509 5.20 0.99 -15.92
N GLN A 510 3.87 1.01 -15.89
CA GLN A 510 3.11 2.13 -15.32
C GLN A 510 2.18 1.69 -14.18
N PHE A 511 2.19 2.43 -13.08
CA PHE A 511 1.39 2.15 -11.87
C PHE A 511 0.42 3.29 -11.58
N MET A 512 -0.87 2.98 -11.45
CA MET A 512 -1.90 4.00 -11.27
C MET A 512 -3.19 3.47 -10.64
N GLY A 513 -4.07 4.37 -10.19
CA GLY A 513 -5.46 4.03 -9.90
C GLY A 513 -6.31 3.95 -11.16
N LYS A 514 -7.46 3.26 -11.09
CA LYS A 514 -8.34 2.98 -12.24
C LYS A 514 -8.81 4.20 -13.04
N ASP A 515 -8.94 5.36 -12.40
CA ASP A 515 -9.39 6.59 -13.06
C ASP A 515 -8.42 7.08 -14.14
N ASN A 516 -7.13 6.72 -14.02
CA ASN A 516 -6.09 7.14 -14.96
C ASN A 516 -5.96 6.21 -16.17
N VAL A 517 -6.69 5.09 -16.22
CA VAL A 517 -6.50 4.06 -17.27
C VAL A 517 -6.69 4.62 -18.67
N PRO A 518 -7.82 5.28 -19.02
CA PRO A 518 -8.03 5.74 -20.40
C PRO A 518 -6.96 6.72 -20.88
N PHE A 519 -6.33 7.46 -19.97
CA PHE A 519 -5.25 8.37 -20.32
C PHE A 519 -4.00 7.64 -20.76
N HIS A 520 -3.68 6.52 -20.12
CA HIS A 520 -2.44 5.78 -20.34
C HIS A 520 -2.59 4.64 -21.34
N THR A 521 -3.83 4.21 -21.60
CA THR A 521 -4.13 3.15 -22.57
C THR A 521 -4.68 3.69 -23.89
N VAL A 522 -5.25 4.90 -23.91
CA VAL A 522 -5.81 5.54 -25.12
C VAL A 522 -5.10 6.86 -25.41
N MET A 523 -5.28 7.89 -24.58
CA MET A 523 -4.86 9.26 -24.92
C MET A 523 -3.35 9.40 -25.18
N PHE A 524 -2.52 8.95 -24.23
CA PHE A 524 -1.08 9.11 -24.30
C PHE A 524 -0.45 8.21 -25.38
N PRO A 525 -0.78 6.91 -25.49
CA PRO A 525 -0.32 6.10 -26.62
C PRO A 525 -0.73 6.68 -27.98
N SER A 526 -1.97 7.15 -28.15
CA SER A 526 -2.38 7.82 -29.41
C SER A 526 -1.56 9.08 -29.68
N THR A 527 -1.28 9.87 -28.64
CA THR A 527 -0.42 11.07 -28.74
C THR A 527 0.98 10.71 -29.22
N LEU A 528 1.60 9.66 -28.65
CA LEU A 528 2.94 9.22 -29.05
C LEU A 528 2.95 8.56 -30.44
N LEU A 529 2.02 7.66 -30.72
CA LEU A 529 1.87 6.99 -32.03
C LEU A 529 1.62 8.00 -33.15
N GLY A 530 0.85 9.05 -32.89
CA GLY A 530 0.56 10.11 -33.85
C GLY A 530 1.81 10.90 -34.26
N THR A 531 2.87 10.93 -33.44
CA THR A 531 4.13 11.58 -33.84
C THR A 531 4.88 10.84 -34.95
N GLY A 532 4.64 9.53 -35.10
CA GLY A 532 5.40 8.67 -36.02
C GLY A 532 6.84 8.40 -35.58
N GLU A 533 7.22 8.77 -34.35
CA GLU A 533 8.57 8.51 -33.81
C GLU A 533 8.62 7.19 -33.04
N ASN A 534 9.83 6.65 -32.85
CA ASN A 534 10.07 5.35 -32.21
C ASN A 534 9.96 5.40 -30.67
N TRP A 535 8.80 5.78 -30.15
CA TRP A 535 8.58 5.91 -28.70
C TRP A 535 8.55 4.56 -27.96
N THR A 536 9.12 4.53 -26.77
CA THR A 536 8.92 3.46 -25.79
C THR A 536 7.50 3.54 -25.25
N LEU A 537 6.63 2.65 -25.74
CA LEU A 537 5.26 2.53 -25.26
C LEU A 537 5.17 1.58 -24.05
N MET A 538 4.08 1.70 -23.30
CA MET A 538 3.87 0.91 -22.09
C MET A 538 3.76 -0.57 -22.45
N LYS A 539 4.55 -1.41 -21.77
CA LYS A 539 4.49 -2.88 -21.88
C LYS A 539 3.52 -3.46 -20.85
N THR A 540 3.51 -2.90 -19.64
CA THR A 540 2.71 -3.42 -18.52
C THR A 540 2.08 -2.29 -17.73
N ILE A 541 0.80 -2.44 -17.40
CA ILE A 541 0.06 -1.53 -16.51
C ILE A 541 -0.39 -2.27 -15.24
N SER A 542 -0.12 -1.68 -14.08
CA SER A 542 -0.62 -2.16 -12.79
C SER A 542 -1.62 -1.17 -12.24
N VAL A 543 -2.90 -1.55 -12.29
CA VAL A 543 -4.02 -0.70 -11.88
C VAL A 543 -4.61 -1.19 -10.57
N THR A 544 -4.86 -0.26 -9.65
CA THR A 544 -5.58 -0.56 -8.40
C THR A 544 -7.00 0.00 -8.41
N GLU A 545 -7.88 -0.71 -7.71
CA GLU A 545 -9.17 -0.22 -7.25
C GLU A 545 -9.00 0.75 -6.06
N TYR A 546 -10.07 1.21 -5.42
CA TYR A 546 -9.97 2.19 -4.35
C TYR A 546 -9.65 1.56 -2.99
N LEU A 547 -8.85 2.28 -2.20
CA LEU A 547 -8.79 2.07 -0.75
C LEU A 547 -9.78 3.03 -0.09
N ASN A 548 -10.75 2.47 0.64
CA ASN A 548 -11.73 3.18 1.45
C ASN A 548 -11.25 3.30 2.90
N TYR A 549 -11.90 4.13 3.72
CA TYR A 549 -11.49 4.41 5.10
C TYR A 549 -12.67 4.24 6.07
N GLU A 550 -12.55 3.26 6.96
CA GLU A 550 -13.59 2.89 7.95
C GLU A 550 -14.96 2.73 7.26
N ALA A 551 -16.04 3.36 7.76
CA ALA A 551 -17.36 3.24 7.14
C ALA A 551 -17.55 4.07 5.85
N GLY A 552 -16.51 4.74 5.33
CA GLY A 552 -16.65 5.71 4.24
C GLY A 552 -15.48 5.79 3.26
N LYS A 553 -15.48 6.84 2.43
CA LYS A 553 -14.41 7.12 1.46
C LYS A 553 -13.44 8.16 2.02
N PHE A 554 -12.18 8.11 1.60
CA PHE A 554 -11.29 9.25 1.77
C PHE A 554 -11.90 10.48 1.08
N SER A 555 -11.76 11.66 1.71
CA SER A 555 -12.20 12.92 1.11
C SER A 555 -11.11 13.96 1.25
N LYS A 556 -10.52 14.37 0.12
CA LYS A 556 -9.52 15.45 0.09
C LYS A 556 -10.14 16.79 0.49
N SER A 557 -11.29 17.14 -0.10
CA SER A 557 -11.98 18.42 0.18
C SER A 557 -12.50 18.50 1.60
N LYS A 558 -12.99 17.40 2.17
CA LYS A 558 -13.45 17.32 3.56
C LYS A 558 -12.35 16.84 4.51
N GLY A 559 -11.11 16.63 4.08
CA GLY A 559 -10.01 16.09 4.91
C GLY A 559 -10.36 14.82 5.70
N ILE A 560 -11.15 13.89 5.15
CA ILE A 560 -11.57 12.65 5.83
C ILE A 560 -10.58 11.52 5.50
N GLY A 561 -10.14 10.80 6.55
CA GLY A 561 -9.15 9.73 6.47
C GLY A 561 -7.75 10.13 6.94
N VAL A 562 -6.80 9.20 6.84
CA VAL A 562 -5.38 9.40 7.16
C VAL A 562 -4.64 9.91 5.93
N PHE A 563 -3.96 11.04 6.08
CA PHE A 563 -3.10 11.62 5.05
C PHE A 563 -1.63 11.27 5.29
N GLY A 564 -0.77 11.49 4.30
CA GLY A 564 0.64 11.11 4.39
C GLY A 564 1.39 11.79 5.55
N ASN A 565 1.05 13.04 5.85
CA ASN A 565 1.55 13.76 7.01
C ASN A 565 0.95 13.24 8.33
N ASP A 566 -0.35 12.91 8.35
CA ASP A 566 -1.01 12.31 9.51
C ASP A 566 -0.32 11.00 9.95
N ALA A 567 0.06 10.16 8.97
CA ALA A 567 0.71 8.87 9.23
C ALA A 567 2.04 9.03 10.00
N LYS A 568 2.83 10.05 9.65
CA LYS A 568 4.09 10.40 10.32
C LYS A 568 3.89 10.76 11.79
N ASP A 569 2.78 11.43 12.11
CA ASP A 569 2.47 11.90 13.47
C ASP A 569 1.92 10.81 14.40
N THR A 570 1.74 9.58 13.90
CA THR A 570 1.26 8.45 14.73
C THR A 570 2.37 7.77 15.52
N ASN A 571 3.64 8.00 15.17
CA ASN A 571 4.79 7.25 15.68
C ASN A 571 4.70 5.72 15.46
N ILE A 572 3.76 5.26 14.62
CA ILE A 572 3.76 3.90 14.08
C ILE A 572 4.87 3.84 13.03
N PRO A 573 5.79 2.85 13.08
CA PRO A 573 6.88 2.75 12.11
C PRO A 573 6.36 2.69 10.67
N VAL A 574 7.07 3.33 9.75
CA VAL A 574 6.73 3.35 8.32
C VAL A 574 6.50 1.94 7.76
N GLU A 575 7.25 0.94 8.24
CA GLU A 575 7.13 -0.42 7.74
C GLU A 575 5.79 -1.08 8.06
N VAL A 576 5.16 -0.70 9.16
CA VAL A 576 3.81 -1.17 9.49
C VAL A 576 2.82 -0.60 8.49
N TRP A 577 2.94 0.68 8.13
CA TRP A 577 2.10 1.31 7.12
C TRP A 577 2.28 0.68 5.75
N ARG A 578 3.54 0.48 5.32
CA ARG A 578 3.85 -0.16 4.04
C ARG A 578 3.29 -1.58 3.99
N TYR A 579 3.58 -2.39 5.01
CA TYR A 579 3.08 -3.76 5.13
C TYR A 579 1.56 -3.82 5.06
N TYR A 580 0.88 -3.03 5.90
CA TYR A 580 -0.58 -3.02 5.98
C TYR A 580 -1.23 -2.65 4.65
N LEU A 581 -0.75 -1.58 4.02
CA LEU A 581 -1.29 -1.14 2.73
C LEU A 581 -1.04 -2.15 1.62
N LEU A 582 0.11 -2.84 1.63
CA LEU A 582 0.48 -3.81 0.60
C LEU A 582 -0.24 -5.16 0.77
N THR A 583 -0.44 -5.64 2.00
CA THR A 583 -1.27 -6.85 2.23
C THR A 583 -2.74 -6.60 1.88
N ASN A 584 -3.20 -5.37 2.06
CA ASN A 584 -4.54 -4.91 1.68
C ASN A 584 -4.56 -4.14 0.35
N ARG A 585 -3.59 -4.37 -0.55
CA ARG A 585 -3.54 -3.69 -1.84
C ARG A 585 -4.82 -3.99 -2.65
N PRO A 586 -5.56 -2.96 -3.13
CA PRO A 586 -6.79 -3.15 -3.91
C PRO A 586 -6.50 -3.57 -5.36
N GLU A 587 -6.10 -4.82 -5.58
CA GLU A 587 -5.72 -5.31 -6.92
C GLU A 587 -6.92 -5.69 -7.81
N VAL A 588 -7.98 -6.24 -7.20
CA VAL A 588 -9.15 -6.79 -7.90
C VAL A 588 -10.43 -6.04 -7.56
N SER A 589 -10.59 -5.68 -6.29
CA SER A 589 -11.75 -4.96 -5.78
C SER A 589 -11.30 -3.86 -4.82
N ASP A 590 -12.20 -2.93 -4.53
CA ASP A 590 -12.01 -1.96 -3.47
C ASP A 590 -11.66 -2.67 -2.15
N THR A 591 -10.85 -2.02 -1.31
CA THR A 591 -10.43 -2.51 0.01
C THR A 591 -10.71 -1.47 1.08
N LEU A 592 -10.73 -1.90 2.34
CA LEU A 592 -11.07 -1.05 3.47
C LEU A 592 -9.90 -0.92 4.43
N PHE A 593 -9.48 0.30 4.71
CA PHE A 593 -8.60 0.60 5.83
C PHE A 593 -9.43 0.63 7.13
N THR A 594 -9.04 -0.14 8.14
CA THR A 594 -9.56 0.02 9.50
C THR A 594 -8.42 -0.03 10.51
N TRP A 595 -8.53 0.73 11.60
CA TRP A 595 -7.52 0.72 12.66
C TRP A 595 -7.42 -0.63 13.38
N ALA A 596 -8.54 -1.35 13.50
CA ALA A 596 -8.58 -2.69 14.10
C ALA A 596 -7.83 -3.72 13.24
N ASP A 597 -8.02 -3.70 11.92
CA ASP A 597 -7.29 -4.59 11.03
C ASP A 597 -5.79 -4.23 10.99
N LEU A 598 -5.43 -2.94 11.02
CA LEU A 598 -4.01 -2.53 11.13
C LEU A 598 -3.34 -3.09 12.40
N GLN A 599 -4.03 -3.01 13.54
CA GLN A 599 -3.58 -3.63 14.78
C GLN A 599 -3.45 -5.15 14.65
N ALA A 600 -4.46 -5.82 14.09
CA ALA A 600 -4.46 -7.26 13.94
C ALA A 600 -3.27 -7.74 13.08
N LYS A 601 -2.99 -7.05 11.97
CA LYS A 601 -1.85 -7.33 11.08
C LYS A 601 -0.50 -7.06 11.77
N LEU A 602 -0.37 -5.94 12.48
CA LEU A 602 0.84 -5.63 13.24
C LEU A 602 1.10 -6.68 14.34
N ASN A 603 0.12 -6.94 15.21
CA ASN A 603 0.32 -7.80 16.37
C ASN A 603 0.42 -9.27 15.97
N SER A 604 -0.43 -9.75 15.06
CA SER A 604 -0.49 -11.18 14.73
C SER A 604 0.54 -11.60 13.68
N GLU A 605 0.75 -10.80 12.63
CA GLU A 605 1.60 -11.19 11.50
C GLU A 605 3.01 -10.64 11.62
N LEU A 606 3.18 -9.35 11.96
CA LEU A 606 4.51 -8.76 12.11
C LEU A 606 5.15 -9.12 13.44
N LEU A 607 4.48 -8.90 14.57
CA LEU A 607 5.05 -9.14 15.89
C LEU A 607 5.11 -10.64 16.23
N ASN A 608 3.97 -11.34 16.20
CA ASN A 608 3.88 -12.72 16.70
C ASN A 608 4.41 -13.79 15.73
N ASN A 609 4.55 -13.49 14.43
CA ASN A 609 5.13 -14.41 13.44
C ASN A 609 6.55 -13.98 13.03
N LEU A 610 6.68 -12.92 12.22
CA LEU A 610 7.96 -12.49 11.64
C LEU A 610 8.99 -12.03 12.69
N GLY A 611 8.60 -11.07 13.52
CA GLY A 611 9.41 -10.53 14.59
C GLY A 611 9.78 -11.57 15.62
N ASN A 612 8.81 -12.43 16.00
CA ASN A 612 9.04 -13.53 16.93
C ASN A 612 10.04 -14.55 16.39
N PHE A 613 9.92 -14.97 15.12
CA PHE A 613 10.88 -15.89 14.50
C PHE A 613 12.30 -15.34 14.58
N ILE A 614 12.51 -14.12 14.06
CA ILE A 614 13.84 -13.48 14.01
C ILE A 614 14.39 -13.30 15.43
N ASN A 615 13.57 -12.80 16.35
CA ASN A 615 13.99 -12.58 17.73
C ASN A 615 14.39 -13.88 18.46
N ARG A 616 13.61 -14.97 18.29
CA ARG A 616 13.92 -16.27 18.89
C ARG A 616 15.25 -16.82 18.37
N VAL A 617 15.47 -16.73 17.06
CA VAL A 617 16.71 -17.21 16.42
C VAL A 617 17.91 -16.43 16.92
N LEU A 618 17.89 -15.11 16.76
CA LEU A 618 19.05 -14.26 17.06
C LEU A 618 19.32 -14.19 18.56
N SER A 619 18.28 -14.11 19.40
CA SER A 619 18.45 -14.12 20.87
C SER A 619 19.03 -15.44 21.37
N PHE A 620 18.67 -16.59 20.76
CA PHE A 620 19.27 -17.86 21.15
C PHE A 620 20.75 -17.96 20.77
N VAL A 621 21.12 -17.51 19.57
CA VAL A 621 22.53 -17.43 19.15
C VAL A 621 23.32 -16.48 20.07
N ALA A 622 22.73 -15.35 20.46
CA ALA A 622 23.39 -14.34 21.28
C ALA A 622 23.65 -14.76 22.73
N LYS A 623 22.90 -15.73 23.27
CA LYS A 623 23.10 -16.25 24.64
C LYS A 623 24.54 -16.76 24.84
N PRO A 624 25.12 -16.61 26.04
CA PRO A 624 26.48 -17.02 26.31
C PRO A 624 26.68 -18.54 26.12
N PRO A 625 27.91 -19.01 25.86
CA PRO A 625 28.22 -20.44 25.81
C PRO A 625 27.71 -21.18 27.05
N GLY A 626 27.10 -22.35 26.85
CA GLY A 626 26.38 -23.11 27.89
C GLY A 626 24.88 -22.80 27.96
N GLN A 627 24.41 -21.71 27.36
CA GLN A 627 22.99 -21.39 27.17
C GLN A 627 22.62 -21.08 25.70
N GLY A 628 23.63 -20.94 24.84
CA GLY A 628 23.56 -20.63 23.42
C GLY A 628 24.95 -20.62 22.78
N TYR A 629 25.17 -19.79 21.75
CA TYR A 629 26.40 -19.84 20.94
C TYR A 629 27.34 -18.63 21.08
N GLY A 630 27.12 -17.77 22.07
CA GLY A 630 28.00 -16.64 22.37
C GLY A 630 28.03 -15.58 21.26
N SER A 631 26.92 -15.37 20.55
CA SER A 631 26.79 -14.51 19.37
C SER A 631 27.61 -14.97 18.15
N ILE A 632 28.11 -16.20 18.14
CA ILE A 632 28.84 -16.79 17.01
C ILE A 632 27.94 -17.80 16.31
N ILE A 633 27.87 -17.73 14.98
CA ILE A 633 27.14 -18.71 14.16
C ILE A 633 27.87 -20.05 14.23
N PRO A 634 27.21 -21.14 14.65
CA PRO A 634 27.87 -22.44 14.78
C PRO A 634 28.11 -23.08 13.41
N ASP A 635 28.93 -24.13 13.37
CA ASP A 635 29.10 -24.94 12.17
C ASP A 635 27.92 -25.92 11.97
N ALA A 636 27.64 -26.33 10.73
CA ALA A 636 26.49 -27.14 10.38
C ALA A 636 26.89 -28.32 9.49
N ILE A 637 27.83 -29.12 9.97
CA ILE A 637 28.33 -30.29 9.25
C ILE A 637 27.18 -31.29 9.07
N GLY A 638 26.91 -31.70 7.83
CA GLY A 638 25.87 -32.67 7.50
C GLY A 638 24.45 -32.09 7.35
N ALA A 639 24.29 -30.76 7.28
CA ALA A 639 22.99 -30.09 7.12
C ALA A 639 22.18 -30.60 5.93
N GLU A 640 22.85 -30.95 4.83
CA GLU A 640 22.28 -31.50 3.60
C GLU A 640 21.60 -32.87 3.81
N SER A 641 22.00 -33.60 4.84
CA SER A 641 21.46 -34.92 5.20
C SER A 641 20.45 -34.87 6.35
N HIS A 642 20.33 -33.73 7.04
CA HIS A 642 19.41 -33.57 8.16
C HIS A 642 17.95 -33.44 7.66
N THR A 643 17.12 -34.43 7.98
CA THR A 643 15.77 -34.61 7.42
C THR A 643 14.90 -33.36 7.52
N LEU A 644 14.77 -32.76 8.71
CA LEU A 644 13.94 -31.56 8.90
C LEU A 644 14.47 -30.35 8.11
N THR A 645 15.81 -30.19 8.06
CA THR A 645 16.46 -29.09 7.35
C THR A 645 16.25 -29.20 5.85
N LYS A 646 16.36 -30.42 5.31
CA LYS A 646 16.13 -30.69 3.89
C LYS A 646 14.68 -30.39 3.49
N THR A 647 13.71 -30.88 4.25
CA THR A 647 12.28 -30.60 4.01
C THR A 647 11.99 -29.10 4.03
N LEU A 648 12.54 -28.37 5.00
CA LEU A 648 12.40 -26.92 5.07
C LEU A 648 13.01 -26.22 3.84
N ALA A 649 14.23 -26.61 3.44
CA ALA A 649 14.91 -26.04 2.28
C ALA A 649 14.14 -26.23 0.97
N GLU A 650 13.53 -27.40 0.75
CA GLU A 650 12.68 -27.66 -0.41
C GLU A 650 11.46 -26.72 -0.45
N LYS A 651 10.77 -26.55 0.69
CA LYS A 651 9.64 -25.63 0.82
C LYS A 651 10.05 -24.18 0.60
N VAL A 652 11.15 -23.74 1.22
CA VAL A 652 11.66 -22.37 1.11
C VAL A 652 12.08 -22.07 -0.32
N GLY A 653 12.79 -23.00 -0.98
CA GLY A 653 13.13 -22.90 -2.39
C GLY A 653 11.91 -22.71 -3.28
N SER A 654 10.85 -23.50 -3.06
CA SER A 654 9.60 -23.35 -3.81
C SER A 654 8.91 -22.00 -3.54
N CYS A 655 8.90 -21.53 -2.29
CA CYS A 655 8.34 -20.22 -1.95
C CYS A 655 9.11 -19.09 -2.63
N VAL A 656 10.45 -19.16 -2.68
CA VAL A 656 11.27 -18.13 -3.36
C VAL A 656 11.00 -18.13 -4.86
N GLU A 657 10.89 -19.29 -5.51
CA GLU A 657 10.51 -19.37 -6.93
C GLU A 657 9.13 -18.76 -7.18
N GLN A 658 8.14 -19.08 -6.34
CA GLN A 658 6.78 -18.53 -6.43
C GLN A 658 6.76 -17.01 -6.19
N TYR A 659 7.56 -16.52 -5.25
CA TYR A 659 7.73 -15.09 -5.00
C TYR A 659 8.24 -14.39 -6.26
N VAL A 660 9.33 -14.89 -6.86
CA VAL A 660 9.92 -14.31 -8.07
C VAL A 660 8.91 -14.31 -9.21
N GLU A 661 8.20 -15.43 -9.43
CA GLU A 661 7.16 -15.50 -10.47
C GLU A 661 6.03 -14.47 -10.23
N ALA A 662 5.58 -14.32 -8.99
CA ALA A 662 4.55 -13.34 -8.64
C ALA A 662 5.04 -11.90 -8.89
N MET A 663 6.27 -11.58 -8.49
CA MET A 663 6.83 -10.24 -8.61
C MET A 663 7.13 -9.85 -10.06
N GLU A 664 7.63 -10.77 -10.89
CA GLU A 664 7.78 -10.56 -12.34
C GLU A 664 6.45 -10.23 -13.03
N LYS A 665 5.35 -10.82 -12.55
CA LYS A 665 3.98 -10.57 -13.02
C LYS A 665 3.28 -9.42 -12.30
N VAL A 666 4.01 -8.66 -11.46
CA VAL A 666 3.51 -7.52 -10.68
C VAL A 666 2.33 -7.91 -9.76
N LYS A 667 2.29 -9.16 -9.29
CA LYS A 667 1.33 -9.67 -8.28
C LYS A 667 1.84 -9.39 -6.87
N LEU A 668 1.92 -8.11 -6.52
CA LEU A 668 2.62 -7.64 -5.32
C LEU A 668 2.04 -8.22 -4.03
N LYS A 669 0.71 -8.31 -3.91
CA LYS A 669 0.06 -8.91 -2.74
C LYS A 669 0.39 -10.39 -2.57
N GLN A 670 0.43 -11.14 -3.68
CA GLN A 670 0.82 -12.54 -3.67
C GLN A 670 2.30 -12.71 -3.30
N GLY A 671 3.19 -11.88 -3.87
CA GLY A 671 4.60 -11.85 -3.50
C GLY A 671 4.80 -11.64 -2.00
N LEU A 672 4.15 -10.63 -1.41
CA LEU A 672 4.23 -10.39 0.05
C LEU A 672 3.75 -11.60 0.87
N LYS A 673 2.60 -12.17 0.49
CA LYS A 673 2.04 -13.35 1.18
C LYS A 673 3.00 -14.53 1.14
N THR A 674 3.61 -14.81 -0.01
CA THR A 674 4.59 -15.89 -0.18
C THR A 674 5.89 -15.62 0.57
N ALA A 675 6.36 -14.38 0.66
CA ALA A 675 7.51 -14.04 1.50
C ALA A 675 7.19 -14.28 2.99
N MET A 676 6.01 -13.86 3.46
CA MET A 676 5.59 -14.03 4.85
C MET A 676 5.37 -15.50 5.25
N SER A 677 4.99 -16.39 4.32
CA SER A 677 4.84 -17.82 4.63
C SER A 677 6.17 -18.48 5.00
N ILE A 678 7.31 -17.98 4.51
CA ILE A 678 8.64 -18.48 4.91
C ILE A 678 8.89 -18.26 6.41
N SER A 679 8.39 -17.16 6.99
CA SER A 679 8.46 -16.94 8.43
C SER A 679 7.65 -17.98 9.21
N SER A 680 6.47 -18.35 8.70
CA SER A 680 5.64 -19.38 9.32
C SER A 680 6.32 -20.77 9.27
N GLU A 681 6.92 -21.12 8.14
CA GLU A 681 7.73 -22.35 8.00
C GLU A 681 8.94 -22.33 8.94
N GLY A 682 9.61 -21.17 9.10
CA GLY A 682 10.70 -21.00 10.05
C GLY A 682 10.25 -21.20 11.51
N ASN A 683 9.10 -20.65 11.90
CA ASN A 683 8.53 -20.87 13.23
C ASN A 683 8.17 -22.35 13.48
N ALA A 684 7.56 -23.02 12.50
CA ALA A 684 7.25 -24.44 12.57
C ALA A 684 8.52 -25.29 12.72
N TYR A 685 9.54 -24.98 11.92
CA TYR A 685 10.84 -25.66 11.98
C TYR A 685 11.52 -25.55 13.35
N LEU A 686 11.51 -24.37 13.98
CA LEU A 686 12.03 -24.20 15.34
C LEU A 686 11.22 -25.00 16.38
N GLN A 687 9.91 -25.11 16.18
CA GLN A 687 9.05 -25.83 17.12
C GLN A 687 9.21 -27.35 17.00
N GLU A 688 9.22 -27.87 15.78
CA GLU A 688 9.38 -29.30 15.47
C GLU A 688 10.77 -29.81 15.88
N SER A 689 11.82 -29.01 15.63
CA SER A 689 13.18 -29.37 16.02
C SER A 689 13.38 -29.37 17.54
N GLN A 690 12.54 -28.68 18.32
CA GLN A 690 12.73 -28.50 19.76
C GLN A 690 14.17 -28.07 20.10
N PHE A 691 14.70 -27.08 19.36
CA PHE A 691 16.13 -26.71 19.38
C PHE A 691 16.70 -26.46 20.79
N TRP A 692 15.87 -26.03 21.75
CA TRP A 692 16.26 -25.83 23.15
C TRP A 692 16.58 -27.14 23.90
N LYS A 693 15.95 -28.26 23.51
CA LYS A 693 16.31 -29.60 23.99
C LYS A 693 17.53 -30.13 23.25
N LEU A 694 17.53 -30.00 21.91
CA LEU A 694 18.67 -30.42 21.09
C LEU A 694 19.97 -29.77 21.56
N TYR A 695 19.96 -28.50 21.97
CA TYR A 695 21.18 -27.86 22.47
C TYR A 695 21.82 -28.60 23.66
N ARG A 696 21.01 -29.27 24.50
CA ARG A 696 21.48 -30.03 25.67
C ARG A 696 21.80 -31.48 25.35
N GLU A 697 21.08 -32.07 24.39
CA GLU A 697 21.09 -33.52 24.12
C GLU A 697 21.90 -33.88 22.86
N ASP A 698 21.84 -33.04 21.82
CA ASP A 698 22.48 -33.22 20.51
C ASP A 698 22.87 -31.86 19.90
N GLN A 699 23.99 -31.34 20.39
CA GLN A 699 24.52 -30.04 20.00
C GLN A 699 24.86 -29.94 18.49
N PRO A 700 25.41 -30.98 17.81
CA PRO A 700 25.56 -30.99 16.36
C PRO A 700 24.26 -30.73 15.59
N SER A 701 23.17 -31.45 15.91
CA SER A 701 21.87 -31.21 15.25
C SER A 701 21.30 -29.84 15.57
N CYS A 702 21.45 -29.35 16.82
CA CYS A 702 21.08 -27.99 17.17
C CYS A 702 21.83 -26.94 16.34
N SER A 703 23.11 -27.18 16.06
CA SER A 703 23.95 -26.25 15.29
C SER A 703 23.49 -26.15 13.83
N ILE A 704 23.11 -27.28 13.22
CA ILE A 704 22.47 -27.33 11.89
C ILE A 704 21.17 -26.50 11.91
N VAL A 705 20.31 -26.73 12.91
CA VAL A 705 19.02 -26.03 13.03
C VAL A 705 19.21 -24.52 13.14
N MET A 706 20.10 -24.09 14.03
CA MET A 706 20.31 -22.66 14.27
C MET A 706 20.96 -21.97 13.09
N ARG A 707 21.97 -22.56 12.44
CA ARG A 707 22.59 -21.96 11.26
C ARG A 707 21.61 -21.86 10.09
N THR A 708 20.80 -22.90 9.87
CA THR A 708 19.72 -22.88 8.86
C THR A 708 18.72 -21.76 9.16
N ALA A 709 18.27 -21.64 10.42
CA ALA A 709 17.31 -20.62 10.83
C ALA A 709 17.84 -19.19 10.65
N VAL A 710 19.12 -18.95 10.96
CA VAL A 710 19.75 -17.64 10.68
C VAL A 710 19.84 -17.37 9.18
N GLY A 711 20.13 -18.40 8.36
CA GLY A 711 20.03 -18.29 6.91
C GLY A 711 18.65 -17.86 6.42
N LEU A 712 17.58 -18.38 7.03
CA LEU A 712 16.20 -17.92 6.73
C LEU A 712 15.96 -16.47 7.13
N VAL A 713 16.54 -15.99 8.24
CA VAL A 713 16.48 -14.57 8.64
C VAL A 713 17.07 -13.68 7.54
N HIS A 714 18.19 -14.08 6.94
CA HIS A 714 18.80 -13.38 5.80
C HIS A 714 17.89 -13.40 4.56
N ILE A 715 17.38 -14.57 4.17
CA ILE A 715 16.45 -14.70 3.02
C ILE A 715 15.22 -13.80 3.21
N LEU A 716 14.59 -13.82 4.39
CA LEU A 716 13.43 -12.98 4.71
C LEU A 716 13.77 -11.49 4.58
N ALA A 717 14.94 -11.05 5.05
CA ALA A 717 15.37 -9.67 4.89
C ALA A 717 15.52 -9.27 3.41
N CYS A 718 16.03 -10.16 2.55
CA CYS A 718 16.10 -9.91 1.11
C CYS A 718 14.71 -9.85 0.45
N LEU A 719 13.84 -10.84 0.71
CA LEU A 719 12.51 -10.92 0.09
C LEU A 719 11.57 -9.80 0.55
N LEU A 720 11.73 -9.34 1.79
CA LEU A 720 10.90 -8.29 2.35
C LEU A 720 11.45 -6.89 2.08
N GLU A 721 12.67 -6.71 1.57
CA GLU A 721 13.21 -5.35 1.30
C GLU A 721 12.33 -4.51 0.37
N PRO A 722 11.72 -5.05 -0.70
CA PRO A 722 10.83 -4.27 -1.54
C PRO A 722 9.60 -3.73 -0.79
N PHE A 723 9.14 -4.49 0.21
CA PHE A 723 7.94 -4.19 0.99
C PHE A 723 8.24 -3.37 2.23
N MET A 724 9.29 -3.74 2.95
CA MET A 724 9.71 -3.16 4.21
C MET A 724 11.22 -2.85 4.29
N PRO A 725 11.71 -1.79 3.63
CA PRO A 725 13.16 -1.59 3.45
C PRO A 725 13.95 -1.34 4.74
N SER A 726 13.44 -0.52 5.66
CA SER A 726 14.13 -0.24 6.92
C SER A 726 14.10 -1.42 7.90
N PHE A 727 13.09 -2.29 7.80
CA PHE A 727 13.09 -3.58 8.49
C PHE A 727 14.26 -4.45 8.01
N SER A 728 14.46 -4.57 6.70
CA SER A 728 15.57 -5.36 6.15
C SER A 728 16.93 -4.80 6.58
N ILE A 729 17.10 -3.48 6.58
CA ILE A 729 18.32 -2.81 7.09
C ILE A 729 18.56 -3.14 8.56
N GLU A 730 17.52 -3.05 9.41
CA GLU A 730 17.68 -3.36 10.84
C GLU A 730 17.99 -4.84 11.08
N VAL A 731 17.41 -5.76 10.30
CA VAL A 731 17.77 -7.18 10.35
C VAL A 731 19.23 -7.40 9.98
N PHE A 732 19.73 -6.78 8.90
CA PHE A 732 21.14 -6.89 8.53
C PHE A 732 22.08 -6.29 9.57
N LYS A 733 21.66 -5.21 10.24
CA LYS A 733 22.39 -4.63 11.38
C LYS A 733 22.45 -5.61 12.56
N GLN A 734 21.37 -6.31 12.89
CA GLN A 734 21.37 -7.35 13.92
C GLN A 734 22.18 -8.59 13.51
N LEU A 735 22.26 -8.89 12.20
CA LEU A 735 23.18 -9.89 11.65
C LEU A 735 24.63 -9.40 11.59
N ASN A 736 24.92 -8.12 11.88
CA ASN A 736 26.24 -7.50 11.74
C ASN A 736 26.81 -7.63 10.31
N MET A 737 25.99 -7.32 9.31
CA MET A 737 26.32 -7.35 7.90
C MET A 737 25.91 -6.02 7.24
N GLN A 738 26.68 -5.58 6.24
CA GLN A 738 26.35 -4.36 5.48
C GLN A 738 25.23 -4.67 4.48
N ALA A 739 24.07 -4.03 4.62
CA ALA A 739 22.86 -4.35 3.86
C ALA A 739 23.07 -4.22 2.34
N GLU A 740 23.82 -3.20 1.90
CA GLU A 740 24.08 -2.88 0.50
C GLU A 740 24.82 -4.01 -0.23
N ASN A 741 25.60 -4.80 0.50
CA ASN A 741 26.37 -5.92 -0.06
C ASN A 741 25.59 -7.23 -0.04
N GLN A 742 24.46 -7.29 0.68
CA GLN A 742 23.73 -8.52 0.95
C GLN A 742 22.36 -8.57 0.28
N LEU A 743 21.75 -7.40 0.07
CA LEU A 743 20.46 -7.25 -0.60
C LEU A 743 20.59 -7.59 -2.09
N SER A 744 20.35 -8.86 -2.41
CA SER A 744 20.39 -9.39 -3.77
C SER A 744 19.42 -10.56 -3.90
N LEU A 745 18.67 -10.59 -5.00
CA LEU A 745 17.86 -11.73 -5.46
C LEU A 745 18.21 -12.09 -6.91
N CYS A 746 19.39 -11.66 -7.36
CA CYS A 746 19.83 -11.79 -8.75
C CYS A 746 20.07 -13.26 -9.12
N ASP A 747 19.30 -13.76 -10.07
CA ASP A 747 19.39 -15.14 -10.55
C ASP A 747 20.74 -15.43 -11.23
N GLU A 748 21.32 -14.46 -11.94
CA GLU A 748 22.65 -14.58 -12.56
C GLU A 748 23.76 -14.86 -11.53
N LYS A 749 23.55 -14.48 -10.27
CA LYS A 749 24.48 -14.75 -9.15
C LYS A 749 24.16 -16.05 -8.41
N GLY A 750 23.13 -16.78 -8.82
CA GLY A 750 22.70 -18.03 -8.19
C GLY A 750 22.01 -17.83 -6.84
N GLU A 751 21.53 -16.63 -6.51
CA GLU A 751 20.93 -16.34 -5.18
C GLU A 751 19.62 -17.11 -4.96
N ILE A 752 18.85 -17.36 -6.02
CA ILE A 752 17.62 -18.16 -5.94
C ILE A 752 17.94 -19.61 -5.57
N ASP A 753 18.95 -20.20 -6.21
CA ASP A 753 19.42 -21.56 -5.88
C ASP A 753 20.03 -21.60 -4.47
N ARG A 754 20.76 -20.55 -4.08
CA ARG A 754 21.34 -20.43 -2.75
C ARG A 754 20.28 -20.42 -1.64
N ALA A 755 19.08 -19.91 -1.90
CA ALA A 755 17.97 -19.96 -0.95
C ALA A 755 17.51 -21.41 -0.63
N ARG A 756 17.83 -22.40 -1.49
CA ARG A 756 17.62 -23.84 -1.21
C ARG A 756 18.66 -24.44 -0.27
N ARG A 757 19.70 -23.69 0.09
CA ARG A 757 20.71 -24.08 1.06
C ARG A 757 20.87 -22.99 2.13
N PRO A 758 19.83 -22.72 2.96
CA PRO A 758 19.89 -21.63 3.94
C PRO A 758 21.10 -21.72 4.89
N TRP A 759 21.55 -22.94 5.21
CA TRP A 759 22.73 -23.16 6.05
C TRP A 759 24.05 -22.66 5.42
N GLU A 760 24.12 -22.42 4.11
CA GLU A 760 25.31 -21.90 3.42
C GLU A 760 25.33 -20.36 3.29
N ILE A 761 24.24 -19.70 3.68
CA ILE A 761 24.10 -18.25 3.46
C ILE A 761 25.05 -17.46 4.36
N ILE A 762 25.07 -17.79 5.66
CA ILE A 762 25.96 -17.16 6.62
C ILE A 762 27.09 -18.13 6.98
N PRO A 763 28.36 -17.70 6.87
CA PRO A 763 29.50 -18.56 7.15
C PRO A 763 29.58 -18.92 8.65
N PRO A 764 30.11 -20.11 8.98
CA PRO A 764 30.33 -20.48 10.36
C PRO A 764 31.40 -19.57 10.97
N GLY A 765 31.31 -19.31 12.27
CA GLY A 765 32.22 -18.39 12.97
C GLY A 765 31.86 -16.91 12.80
N HIS A 766 30.88 -16.56 11.94
CA HIS A 766 30.38 -15.19 11.84
C HIS A 766 29.81 -14.70 13.18
N LYS A 767 30.14 -13.46 13.56
CA LYS A 767 29.64 -12.85 14.80
C LYS A 767 28.46 -11.94 14.50
N ILE A 768 27.29 -12.28 15.03
CA ILE A 768 26.09 -11.44 14.92
C ILE A 768 26.18 -10.19 15.81
N GLY A 769 25.34 -9.21 15.52
CA GLY A 769 25.15 -8.01 16.32
C GLY A 769 24.29 -8.26 17.55
N THR A 770 23.76 -7.19 18.13
CA THR A 770 22.87 -7.28 19.29
C THR A 770 21.43 -7.49 18.83
N PRO A 771 20.76 -8.61 19.19
CA PRO A 771 19.36 -8.81 18.86
C PRO A 771 18.47 -7.80 19.59
N THR A 772 17.48 -7.26 18.89
CA THR A 772 16.48 -6.35 19.47
C THR A 772 15.09 -6.63 18.88
N PRO A 773 14.00 -6.47 19.65
CA PRO A 773 12.66 -6.58 19.12
C PRO A 773 12.43 -5.62 17.94
N LEU A 774 11.93 -6.15 16.81
CA LEU A 774 11.74 -5.39 15.57
C LEU A 774 10.41 -4.64 15.51
N PHE A 775 9.40 -5.15 16.22
CA PHE A 775 8.06 -4.57 16.25
C PHE A 775 7.62 -4.36 17.70
N LYS A 776 6.77 -3.34 17.90
CA LYS A 776 6.09 -3.09 19.17
C LYS A 776 4.62 -3.38 18.98
N GLU A 777 4.01 -3.98 20.00
CA GLU A 777 2.56 -4.16 20.07
C GLU A 777 1.84 -2.81 19.99
N LEU A 778 0.75 -2.78 19.21
CA LEU A 778 -0.21 -1.68 19.19
C LEU A 778 -1.39 -2.06 20.08
N LYS A 779 -1.65 -1.26 21.11
CA LYS A 779 -2.69 -1.56 22.11
C LYS A 779 -4.06 -1.04 21.72
N ASP A 780 -5.10 -1.61 22.30
CA ASP A 780 -6.49 -1.22 22.04
C ASP A 780 -6.74 0.26 22.35
N GLU A 781 -6.11 0.81 23.38
CA GLU A 781 -6.25 2.24 23.71
C GLU A 781 -5.59 3.14 22.66
N GLU A 782 -4.48 2.70 22.07
CA GLU A 782 -3.79 3.43 20.98
C GLU A 782 -4.64 3.38 19.70
N VAL A 783 -5.24 2.22 19.39
CA VAL A 783 -6.17 2.04 18.27
C VAL A 783 -7.38 2.96 18.39
N GLU A 784 -8.04 2.95 19.55
CA GLU A 784 -9.22 3.78 19.78
C GLU A 784 -8.87 5.26 19.78
N TYR A 785 -7.71 5.63 20.32
CA TYR A 785 -7.18 6.99 20.22
C TYR A 785 -6.99 7.43 18.77
N PHE A 786 -6.32 6.62 17.94
CA PHE A 786 -6.10 6.97 16.54
C PHE A 786 -7.39 6.99 15.73
N ARG A 787 -8.29 6.02 15.93
CA ARG A 787 -9.61 5.99 15.31
C ARG A 787 -10.37 7.29 15.58
N ASN A 788 -10.40 7.74 16.83
CA ASN A 788 -11.06 8.99 17.22
C ASN A 788 -10.33 10.23 16.72
N LYS A 789 -8.99 10.25 16.80
CA LYS A 789 -8.15 11.34 16.29
C LYS A 789 -8.36 11.56 14.80
N PHE A 790 -8.49 10.49 14.03
CA PHE A 790 -8.66 10.54 12.58
C PHE A 790 -10.11 10.34 12.12
N ALA A 791 -11.07 10.43 13.04
CA ALA A 791 -12.49 10.53 12.73
C ALA A 791 -12.85 11.97 12.30
N GLY A 792 -13.80 12.10 11.36
CA GLY A 792 -14.22 13.41 10.83
C GLY A 792 -13.18 14.08 9.93
N SER A 793 -13.37 15.39 9.67
CA SER A 793 -12.49 16.17 8.79
C SER A 793 -11.20 16.62 9.48
N GLN A 794 -10.12 16.83 8.71
CA GLN A 794 -8.88 17.45 9.22
C GLN A 794 -9.12 18.83 9.84
N ALA A 795 -10.06 19.63 9.30
CA ALA A 795 -10.42 20.91 9.89
C ALA A 795 -11.01 20.74 11.30
N ASP A 796 -11.93 19.79 11.48
CA ASP A 796 -12.49 19.45 12.79
C ASP A 796 -11.42 18.93 13.76
N ARG A 797 -10.39 18.25 13.24
CA ARG A 797 -9.25 17.77 14.05
C ARG A 797 -8.40 18.92 14.55
N VAL A 798 -8.07 19.89 13.69
CA VAL A 798 -7.28 21.08 14.08
C VAL A 798 -8.02 21.87 15.15
N VAL A 799 -9.31 22.13 14.97
CA VAL A 799 -10.13 22.84 15.97
C VAL A 799 -10.19 22.09 17.30
N ARG A 800 -10.38 20.75 17.26
CA ARG A 800 -10.35 19.91 18.47
C ARG A 800 -8.98 19.93 19.16
N ALA A 801 -7.91 19.78 18.38
CA ALA A 801 -6.53 19.79 18.89
C ALA A 801 -6.14 21.16 19.48
N GLU A 802 -6.55 22.26 18.85
CA GLU A 802 -6.35 23.62 19.36
C GLU A 802 -7.16 23.85 20.65
N ALA A 803 -8.40 23.37 20.71
CA ALA A 803 -9.22 23.44 21.92
C ALA A 803 -8.64 22.60 23.07
N GLU A 804 -8.08 21.43 22.78
CA GLU A 804 -7.38 20.58 23.75
C GLU A 804 -6.05 21.22 24.20
N ALA A 805 -5.25 21.72 23.27
CA ALA A 805 -4.01 22.43 23.56
C ALA A 805 -4.26 23.70 24.38
N ALA A 806 -5.34 24.44 24.10
CA ALA A 806 -5.77 25.59 24.89
C ALA A 806 -6.18 25.19 26.30
N LYS A 807 -6.94 24.08 26.47
CA LYS A 807 -7.28 23.53 27.79
C LYS A 807 -6.05 23.11 28.58
N VAL A 808 -5.06 22.48 27.93
CA VAL A 808 -3.78 22.08 28.54
C VAL A 808 -2.96 23.32 28.93
N ALA A 809 -2.88 24.33 28.05
CA ALA A 809 -2.18 25.59 28.32
C ALA A 809 -2.84 26.41 29.44
N GLU A 810 -4.17 26.37 29.56
CA GLU A 810 -4.90 27.03 30.63
C GLU A 810 -4.73 26.29 31.98
N GLN A 811 -4.65 24.95 31.96
CA GLN A 811 -4.27 24.16 33.14
C GLN A 811 -2.84 24.47 33.60
N LEU A 812 -1.90 24.66 32.66
CA LEU A 812 -0.52 25.08 32.93
C LEU A 812 -0.41 26.54 33.44
N LYS A 813 -1.29 27.43 32.99
CA LYS A 813 -1.38 28.82 33.51
C LYS A 813 -1.94 28.87 34.93
N LYS A 814 -2.91 28.00 35.27
CA LYS A 814 -3.43 27.88 36.65
C LYS A 814 -2.39 27.34 37.63
N THR A 815 -1.41 26.55 37.17
CA THR A 815 -0.29 26.08 38.01
C THR A 815 0.78 27.15 38.28
N LYS A 816 0.83 28.26 37.53
CA LYS A 816 1.81 29.35 37.72
C LYS A 816 1.38 30.43 38.74
N LYS A 817 0.16 30.39 39.29
CA LYS A 817 -0.34 31.45 40.20
C LYS A 817 -0.25 31.11 41.70
N GLN A 818 0.31 29.96 42.08
CA GLN A 818 0.56 29.62 43.48
C GLN A 818 1.92 28.94 43.66
N ARG A 819 2.94 29.75 43.97
CA ARG A 819 4.07 29.31 44.79
C ARG A 819 4.82 30.52 45.34
N PRO A 820 4.87 30.73 46.68
CA PRO A 820 5.93 31.51 47.29
C PRO A 820 7.21 30.66 47.38
N THR A 821 8.33 31.38 47.32
CA THR A 821 9.72 30.94 47.30
C THR A 821 10.13 30.10 48.51
N LYS A 822 10.85 28.99 48.28
CA LYS A 822 11.94 28.55 49.17
C LYS A 822 12.98 27.70 48.44
N SER A 823 14.21 27.92 48.88
CA SER A 823 15.52 27.61 48.32
C SER A 823 15.98 26.16 48.52
N ALA A 824 17.11 25.89 47.88
CA ALA A 824 17.75 24.61 47.57
C ALA A 824 18.24 23.74 48.74
N ALA A 825 18.51 22.48 48.34
CA ALA A 825 19.44 21.48 48.86
C ALA A 825 18.98 20.60 50.02
N GLU A 826 18.77 19.30 49.78
CA GLU A 826 19.81 18.25 49.91
C GLU A 826 19.30 16.89 49.40
N VAL A 827 20.21 16.08 48.86
CA VAL A 827 19.97 14.74 48.31
C VAL A 827 20.29 13.69 49.37
N LYS A 828 19.35 12.79 49.66
CA LYS A 828 19.55 11.45 50.27
C LYS A 828 18.29 10.57 50.08
N PRO A 829 18.39 9.24 50.29
CA PRO A 829 18.13 8.19 49.31
C PRO A 829 16.64 7.88 49.08
N LYS A 830 16.32 7.37 47.88
CA LYS A 830 14.99 6.86 47.52
C LYS A 830 14.61 5.67 48.40
N THR A 831 13.80 5.93 49.42
CA THR A 831 12.92 4.94 50.05
C THR A 831 11.85 4.51 49.05
N ALA A 832 11.54 3.22 49.08
CA ALA A 832 10.50 2.59 48.26
C ALA A 832 9.17 3.37 48.35
N GLU A 833 8.54 3.60 47.19
CA GLU A 833 7.17 4.12 47.13
C GLU A 833 6.23 3.14 47.86
N PRO A 834 5.28 3.62 48.68
CA PRO A 834 4.34 2.75 49.37
C PRO A 834 3.42 2.07 48.35
N GLU A 835 3.27 0.76 48.49
CA GLU A 835 2.40 -0.10 47.71
C GLU A 835 0.95 0.44 47.73
N ILE A 836 0.28 0.50 46.56
CA ILE A 836 -1.11 0.96 46.47
C ILE A 836 -2.02 -0.11 47.09
N SER A 837 -2.61 0.19 48.25
CA SER A 837 -3.46 -0.75 49.00
C SER A 837 -4.91 -0.80 48.48
N ILE A 838 -5.50 -2.01 48.47
CA ILE A 838 -6.92 -2.26 48.19
C ILE A 838 -7.87 -1.59 49.19
N ALA A 839 -7.39 -1.30 50.41
CA ALA A 839 -8.18 -0.62 51.44
C ALA A 839 -8.62 0.80 51.04
N ARG A 840 -8.10 1.34 49.92
CA ARG A 840 -8.53 2.62 49.34
C ARG A 840 -9.80 2.52 48.51
N LEU A 841 -10.23 1.31 48.14
CA LEU A 841 -11.48 1.08 47.42
C LEU A 841 -12.68 1.09 48.39
N ASP A 842 -13.79 1.68 47.95
CA ASP A 842 -15.08 1.64 48.65
C ASP A 842 -15.98 0.61 47.98
N ILE A 843 -15.77 -0.67 48.28
CA ILE A 843 -16.62 -1.76 47.79
C ILE A 843 -17.69 -2.01 48.86
N ARG A 844 -18.96 -1.94 48.48
CA ARG A 844 -20.11 -2.13 49.38
C ARG A 844 -21.03 -3.22 48.89
N VAL A 845 -21.76 -3.82 49.82
CA VAL A 845 -22.90 -4.69 49.56
C VAL A 845 -24.05 -3.84 49.02
N GLY A 846 -24.47 -4.08 47.78
CA GLY A 846 -25.57 -3.41 47.13
C GLY A 846 -26.74 -4.35 46.82
N LYS A 847 -27.95 -3.81 46.78
CA LYS A 847 -29.15 -4.52 46.31
C LYS A 847 -29.70 -3.85 45.06
N ILE A 848 -29.82 -4.59 43.96
CA ILE A 848 -30.45 -4.09 42.73
C ILE A 848 -31.95 -3.97 43.00
N ILE A 849 -32.48 -2.75 43.00
CA ILE A 849 -33.91 -2.46 43.20
C ILE A 849 -34.66 -2.57 41.88
N THR A 850 -34.07 -2.03 40.81
CA THR A 850 -34.58 -2.21 39.45
C THR A 850 -33.41 -2.33 38.48
N ALA A 851 -33.58 -3.17 37.48
CA ALA A 851 -32.72 -3.18 36.29
C ALA A 851 -33.61 -3.05 35.04
N GLN A 852 -33.13 -2.33 34.04
CA GLN A 852 -33.79 -2.20 32.74
C GLN A 852 -32.76 -2.11 31.62
N LYS A 853 -33.12 -2.50 30.40
CA LYS A 853 -32.23 -2.31 29.24
C LYS A 853 -32.04 -0.82 28.97
N HIS A 854 -30.82 -0.43 28.61
CA HIS A 854 -30.52 0.95 28.26
C HIS A 854 -31.30 1.35 26.99
N PRO A 855 -31.96 2.52 26.96
CA PRO A 855 -32.84 2.93 25.85
C PRO A 855 -32.11 3.04 24.52
N ASP A 856 -30.86 3.51 24.54
CA ASP A 856 -30.05 3.76 23.34
C ASP A 856 -28.86 2.78 23.18
N ALA A 857 -28.87 1.63 23.88
CA ALA A 857 -27.75 0.67 23.80
C ALA A 857 -28.14 -0.79 24.11
N ASP A 858 -28.04 -1.66 23.11
CA ASP A 858 -28.46 -3.07 23.19
C ASP A 858 -27.61 -3.94 24.13
N SER A 859 -26.42 -3.47 24.52
CA SER A 859 -25.49 -4.21 25.37
C SER A 859 -25.44 -3.75 26.82
N LEU A 860 -26.23 -2.74 27.20
CA LEU A 860 -26.15 -2.11 28.53
C LEU A 860 -27.44 -2.28 29.33
N TYR A 861 -27.29 -2.52 30.63
CA TYR A 861 -28.35 -2.33 31.61
C TYR A 861 -28.19 -0.98 32.31
N VAL A 862 -29.30 -0.45 32.80
CA VAL A 862 -29.37 0.67 33.73
C VAL A 862 -30.00 0.13 35.00
N GLU A 863 -29.23 0.11 36.09
CA GLU A 863 -29.64 -0.41 37.38
C GLU A 863 -29.76 0.70 38.42
N GLU A 864 -30.80 0.64 39.26
CA GLU A 864 -30.89 1.41 40.50
C GLU A 864 -30.51 0.51 41.66
N ILE A 865 -29.34 0.78 42.27
CA ILE A 865 -28.75 -0.09 43.28
C ILE A 865 -28.71 0.63 44.63
N ASP A 866 -29.39 0.06 45.63
CA ASP A 866 -29.31 0.51 47.02
C ASP A 866 -27.98 0.04 47.62
N VAL A 867 -27.12 1.00 47.97
CA VAL A 867 -25.81 0.78 48.61
C VAL A 867 -25.77 1.32 50.05
N GLY A 868 -26.94 1.38 50.70
CA GLY A 868 -27.11 1.87 52.08
C GLY A 868 -26.97 3.38 52.22
N GLU A 869 -27.22 4.11 51.13
CA GLU A 869 -27.27 5.56 51.09
C GLU A 869 -28.72 6.06 51.09
N GLY A 870 -28.94 7.36 51.30
CA GLY A 870 -30.30 7.92 51.36
C GLY A 870 -31.10 7.81 50.06
N GLN A 871 -30.46 7.46 48.94
CA GLN A 871 -31.07 7.17 47.63
C GLN A 871 -30.26 6.07 46.93
N PRO A 872 -30.90 5.20 46.13
CA PRO A 872 -30.19 4.28 45.24
C PRO A 872 -29.29 5.02 44.25
N ARG A 873 -28.24 4.35 43.80
CA ARG A 873 -27.34 4.87 42.75
C ARG A 873 -27.71 4.27 41.41
N THR A 874 -27.78 5.13 40.39
CA THR A 874 -27.82 4.71 38.99
C THR A 874 -26.47 4.11 38.59
N VAL A 875 -26.48 2.87 38.14
CA VAL A 875 -25.34 2.14 37.60
C VAL A 875 -25.65 1.73 36.16
N VAL A 876 -24.64 1.73 35.30
CA VAL A 876 -24.77 1.26 33.92
C VAL A 876 -23.76 0.15 33.70
N SER A 877 -24.25 -1.06 33.42
CA SER A 877 -23.40 -2.26 33.29
C SER A 877 -23.51 -2.92 31.91
N GLY A 878 -22.43 -3.57 31.47
CA GLY A 878 -22.36 -4.31 30.19
C GLY A 878 -22.87 -5.75 30.25
N LEU A 879 -23.82 -6.06 31.14
CA LEU A 879 -24.17 -7.44 31.50
C LEU A 879 -25.27 -8.08 30.63
N VAL A 880 -25.86 -7.35 29.68
CA VAL A 880 -27.01 -7.82 28.86
C VAL A 880 -26.74 -9.13 28.11
N LYS A 881 -25.50 -9.32 27.65
CA LYS A 881 -25.11 -10.53 26.88
C LYS A 881 -24.87 -11.75 27.76
N TYR A 882 -24.78 -11.57 29.08
CA TYR A 882 -24.28 -12.57 30.01
C TYR A 882 -25.30 -12.98 31.06
N ILE A 883 -26.12 -12.03 31.52
CA ILE A 883 -27.09 -12.25 32.61
C ILE A 883 -28.46 -11.77 32.12
N PRO A 884 -29.48 -12.64 32.07
CA PRO A 884 -30.84 -12.26 31.73
C PRO A 884 -31.40 -11.18 32.67
N LEU A 885 -32.31 -10.35 32.17
CA LEU A 885 -32.85 -9.21 32.92
C LEU A 885 -33.59 -9.66 34.18
N GLU A 886 -34.24 -10.81 34.11
CA GLU A 886 -35.01 -11.42 35.19
C GLU A 886 -34.10 -11.86 36.35
N GLU A 887 -32.87 -12.25 36.03
CA GLU A 887 -31.84 -12.66 37.01
C GLU A 887 -31.10 -11.47 37.63
N MET A 888 -31.34 -10.25 37.15
CA MET A 888 -30.75 -9.03 37.71
C MET A 888 -31.62 -8.41 38.81
N GLN A 889 -32.94 -8.66 38.80
CA GLN A 889 -33.87 -8.02 39.74
C GLN A 889 -33.66 -8.51 41.17
N GLU A 890 -33.73 -7.61 42.14
CA GLU A 890 -33.68 -7.90 43.58
C GLU A 890 -32.40 -8.64 44.04
N ARG A 891 -31.34 -8.63 43.22
CA ARG A 891 -30.11 -9.38 43.47
C ARG A 891 -29.14 -8.59 44.35
N MET A 892 -28.47 -9.32 45.26
CA MET A 892 -27.40 -8.77 46.10
C MET A 892 -26.07 -8.86 45.35
N VAL A 893 -25.31 -7.76 45.31
CA VAL A 893 -24.08 -7.62 44.51
C VAL A 893 -23.01 -6.83 45.26
N CYS A 894 -21.74 -7.03 44.91
CA CYS A 894 -20.65 -6.16 45.38
C CYS A 894 -20.49 -4.97 44.42
N VAL A 895 -20.43 -3.75 44.96
CA VAL A 895 -20.47 -2.50 44.18
C VAL A 895 -19.32 -1.59 44.57
N LEU A 896 -18.50 -1.16 43.61
CA LEU A 896 -17.45 -0.17 43.81
C LEU A 896 -18.02 1.26 43.71
N CYS A 897 -18.00 1.98 44.84
CA CYS A 897 -18.76 3.22 45.04
C CYS A 897 -17.92 4.50 44.95
N ASN A 898 -16.59 4.43 45.01
CA ASN A 898 -15.73 5.62 45.01
C ASN A 898 -15.00 5.88 43.67
N LEU A 899 -15.49 5.31 42.56
CA LEU A 899 -15.06 5.72 41.22
C LEU A 899 -15.70 7.05 40.82
N LYS A 900 -15.00 7.82 39.96
CA LYS A 900 -15.57 9.01 39.36
C LYS A 900 -16.74 8.62 38.43
N PRO A 901 -17.92 9.26 38.53
CA PRO A 901 -19.04 8.94 37.65
C PRO A 901 -18.69 9.05 36.16
N ALA A 902 -19.13 8.07 35.38
CA ALA A 902 -18.84 7.96 33.95
C ALA A 902 -20.13 7.98 33.13
N ALA A 903 -20.17 8.76 32.05
CA ALA A 903 -21.32 8.77 31.15
C ALA A 903 -21.19 7.63 30.13
N MET A 904 -22.17 6.74 30.10
CA MET A 904 -22.28 5.64 29.14
C MET A 904 -23.54 5.87 28.31
N ARG A 905 -23.37 6.18 27.02
CA ARG A 905 -24.47 6.41 26.07
C ARG A 905 -25.52 7.43 26.55
N GLY A 906 -25.09 8.43 27.31
CA GLY A 906 -25.92 9.55 27.78
C GLY A 906 -26.38 9.43 29.24
N ILE A 907 -26.31 8.25 29.85
CA ILE A 907 -26.66 8.03 31.26
C ILE A 907 -25.38 7.97 32.11
N LYS A 908 -25.37 8.65 33.26
CA LYS A 908 -24.22 8.64 34.17
C LYS A 908 -24.29 7.44 35.11
N SER A 909 -23.27 6.58 35.07
CA SER A 909 -23.03 5.53 36.05
C SER A 909 -22.31 6.13 37.26
N HIS A 910 -22.90 5.99 38.46
CA HIS A 910 -22.40 6.53 39.73
C HIS A 910 -21.69 5.50 40.61
N ALA A 911 -21.62 4.25 40.15
CA ALA A 911 -20.85 3.17 40.75
C ALA A 911 -20.55 2.12 39.68
N MET A 912 -19.95 1.00 40.08
CA MET A 912 -19.67 -0.14 39.19
C MET A 912 -19.98 -1.45 39.93
N VAL A 913 -20.74 -2.33 39.28
CA VAL A 913 -21.01 -3.69 39.81
C VAL A 913 -19.82 -4.58 39.51
N LEU A 914 -19.35 -5.33 40.51
CA LEU A 914 -18.24 -6.28 40.34
C LEU A 914 -18.72 -7.61 39.76
N ALA A 915 -18.06 -8.06 38.70
CA ALA A 915 -18.35 -9.35 38.05
C ALA A 915 -17.05 -10.12 37.74
N ALA A 916 -17.08 -11.43 37.92
CA ALA A 916 -16.01 -12.33 37.49
C ALA A 916 -16.22 -12.75 36.04
N SER A 917 -15.11 -12.87 35.30
CA SER A 917 -15.11 -13.36 33.92
C SER A 917 -14.05 -14.44 33.71
N ASN A 918 -14.37 -15.44 32.90
CA ASN A 918 -13.43 -16.48 32.49
C ASN A 918 -12.39 -15.96 31.47
N ALA A 919 -11.33 -16.73 31.22
CA ALA A 919 -10.16 -16.31 30.45
C ALA A 919 -10.45 -15.91 28.98
N ASP A 920 -11.50 -16.49 28.37
CA ASP A 920 -11.97 -16.22 27.02
C ASP A 920 -13.14 -15.22 26.97
N HIS A 921 -13.56 -14.66 28.11
CA HIS A 921 -14.64 -13.69 28.26
C HIS A 921 -16.02 -14.16 27.73
N THR A 922 -16.21 -15.48 27.59
CA THR A 922 -17.48 -16.08 27.13
C THR A 922 -18.51 -16.21 28.24
N LYS A 923 -18.09 -16.18 29.51
CA LYS A 923 -18.95 -16.25 30.69
C LYS A 923 -18.61 -15.12 31.68
N VAL A 924 -19.66 -14.50 32.22
CA VAL A 924 -19.55 -13.45 33.24
C VAL A 924 -20.58 -13.72 34.34
N GLU A 925 -20.17 -13.64 35.60
CA GLU A 925 -21.01 -13.87 36.79
C GLU A 925 -20.84 -12.72 37.79
N LEU A 926 -21.92 -12.32 38.46
CA LEU A 926 -21.86 -11.31 39.52
C LEU A 926 -21.08 -11.82 40.73
N VAL A 927 -20.34 -10.93 41.38
CA VAL A 927 -19.75 -11.21 42.70
C VAL A 927 -20.83 -10.96 43.76
N GLU A 928 -21.32 -12.05 44.36
CA GLU A 928 -22.45 -12.04 45.28
C GLU A 928 -21.97 -12.08 46.74
N PRO A 929 -22.44 -11.16 47.60
CA PRO A 929 -22.25 -11.28 49.04
C PRO A 929 -23.23 -12.31 49.64
N PRO A 930 -22.98 -12.81 50.86
CA PRO A 930 -23.91 -13.69 51.56
C PRO A 930 -25.31 -13.07 51.69
N LYS A 931 -26.37 -13.88 51.59
CA LYS A 931 -27.77 -13.39 51.63
C LYS A 931 -28.13 -12.63 52.91
N SER A 932 -27.43 -12.87 54.02
CA SER A 932 -27.62 -12.20 55.30
C SER A 932 -26.72 -10.96 55.49
N ALA A 933 -25.92 -10.58 54.48
CA ALA A 933 -25.09 -9.39 54.52
C ALA A 933 -25.94 -8.11 54.53
N LYS A 934 -25.50 -7.09 55.26
CA LYS A 934 -26.26 -5.84 55.40
C LYS A 934 -26.05 -4.95 54.18
N ILE A 935 -27.12 -4.39 53.62
CA ILE A 935 -27.03 -3.42 52.51
C ILE A 935 -26.23 -2.21 52.97
N GLY A 936 -25.29 -1.77 52.13
CA GLY A 936 -24.33 -0.69 52.39
C GLY A 936 -23.15 -1.06 53.27
N GLU A 937 -23.07 -2.31 53.75
CA GLU A 937 -21.90 -2.79 54.46
C GLU A 937 -20.67 -2.77 53.55
N ARG A 938 -19.56 -2.26 54.07
CA ARG A 938 -18.29 -2.24 53.35
C ARG A 938 -17.66 -3.63 53.33
N VAL A 939 -17.29 -4.09 52.14
CA VAL A 939 -16.52 -5.32 51.95
C VAL A 939 -15.10 -5.09 52.47
N THR A 940 -14.64 -6.03 53.29
CA THR A 940 -13.34 -6.00 53.96
C THR A 940 -12.42 -7.08 53.40
N PHE A 941 -11.12 -6.93 53.64
CA PHE A 941 -10.09 -7.84 53.16
C PHE A 941 -9.16 -8.16 54.34
N PRO A 942 -9.17 -9.39 54.89
CA PRO A 942 -8.33 -9.74 56.03
C PRO A 942 -6.85 -9.39 55.79
N GLY A 943 -6.25 -8.61 56.68
CA GLY A 943 -4.85 -8.16 56.55
C GLY A 943 -4.65 -6.85 55.78
N TYR A 944 -5.70 -6.23 55.25
CA TYR A 944 -5.66 -4.90 54.62
C TYR A 944 -6.56 -3.93 55.39
N GLU A 945 -5.97 -3.21 56.34
CA GLU A 945 -6.67 -2.18 57.12
C GLU A 945 -6.52 -0.80 56.47
N GLY A 946 -7.58 0.00 56.48
CA GLY A 946 -7.56 1.37 55.99
C GLY A 946 -8.94 1.96 55.64
N GLU A 947 -9.00 3.28 55.52
CA GLU A 947 -10.18 4.01 55.08
C GLU A 947 -10.22 4.13 53.55
N ALA A 948 -11.42 4.05 52.97
CA ALA A 948 -11.59 4.29 51.53
C ALA A 948 -11.31 5.75 51.21
N ASP A 949 -10.79 6.01 50.01
CA ASP A 949 -10.76 7.38 49.47
C ASP A 949 -12.21 7.85 49.23
N ASP A 950 -12.55 9.10 49.56
CA ASP A 950 -13.88 9.69 49.24
C ASP A 950 -14.23 9.55 47.74
N MET A 951 -13.24 9.75 46.88
CA MET A 951 -13.32 9.49 45.45
C MET A 951 -11.91 9.23 44.90
N LEU A 952 -11.75 8.13 44.18
CA LEU A 952 -10.47 7.71 43.60
C LEU A 952 -10.01 8.73 42.55
N ASN A 953 -8.74 9.15 42.67
CA ASN A 953 -8.12 10.02 41.68
C ASN A 953 -7.73 9.20 40.43
N PRO A 954 -8.32 9.45 39.24
CA PRO A 954 -8.02 8.68 38.03
C PRO A 954 -6.54 8.73 37.61
N LYS A 955 -5.81 9.78 38.00
CA LYS A 955 -4.36 9.90 37.70
C LYS A 955 -3.49 8.96 38.54
N LYS A 956 -3.98 8.49 39.68
CA LYS A 956 -3.25 7.56 40.57
C LYS A 956 -3.47 6.09 40.20
N LYS A 957 -4.34 5.79 39.22
CA LYS A 957 -4.64 4.44 38.71
C LYS A 957 -4.86 3.37 39.80
N VAL A 958 -5.56 3.76 40.87
CA VAL A 958 -5.69 2.91 42.08
C VAL A 958 -6.48 1.65 41.79
N TRP A 959 -7.61 1.79 41.11
CA TRP A 959 -8.45 0.65 40.70
C TRP A 959 -7.67 -0.27 39.76
N GLU A 960 -7.05 0.27 38.72
CA GLU A 960 -6.31 -0.50 37.71
C GLU A 960 -5.11 -1.23 38.30
N THR A 961 -4.47 -0.67 39.33
CA THR A 961 -3.35 -1.32 40.04
C THR A 961 -3.81 -2.45 40.95
N VAL A 962 -5.00 -2.34 41.54
CA VAL A 962 -5.55 -3.34 42.49
C VAL A 962 -6.32 -4.44 41.75
N GLN A 963 -6.99 -4.10 40.64
CA GLN A 963 -7.86 -4.98 39.87
C GLN A 963 -7.13 -6.14 39.21
N VAL A 964 -5.83 -6.01 38.91
CA VAL A 964 -5.02 -7.11 38.35
C VAL A 964 -4.88 -8.30 39.30
N ASP A 965 -5.02 -8.07 40.61
CA ASP A 965 -4.92 -9.12 41.63
C ASP A 965 -6.30 -9.59 42.13
N LEU A 966 -7.40 -9.01 41.63
CA LEU A 966 -8.77 -9.43 41.94
C LEU A 966 -9.19 -10.60 41.06
N HIS A 967 -9.48 -11.73 41.67
CA HIS A 967 -9.81 -12.97 40.98
C HIS A 967 -10.68 -13.90 41.83
N THR A 968 -11.27 -14.93 41.22
CA THR A 968 -11.96 -16.00 41.96
C THR A 968 -11.03 -17.19 42.21
N ASN A 969 -11.07 -17.80 43.39
CA ASN A 969 -10.25 -18.97 43.68
C ASN A 969 -10.92 -20.28 43.20
N THR A 970 -10.32 -21.43 43.51
CA THR A 970 -10.88 -22.76 43.16
C THR A 970 -12.15 -23.11 43.93
N GLU A 971 -12.43 -22.43 45.04
CA GLU A 971 -13.62 -22.58 45.87
C GLU A 971 -14.73 -21.57 45.51
N LEU A 972 -14.59 -20.88 44.36
CA LEU A 972 -15.54 -19.87 43.86
C LEU A 972 -15.64 -18.61 44.74
N VAL A 973 -14.66 -18.40 45.63
CA VAL A 973 -14.60 -17.22 46.50
C VAL A 973 -13.87 -16.09 45.77
N ALA A 974 -14.44 -14.89 45.80
CA ALA A 974 -13.79 -13.69 45.29
C ALA A 974 -12.63 -13.28 46.20
N CYS A 975 -11.45 -13.06 45.64
CA CYS A 975 -10.21 -12.81 46.36
C CYS A 975 -9.41 -11.64 45.78
N TYR A 976 -8.62 -10.97 46.61
CA TYR A 976 -7.53 -10.06 46.24
C TYR A 976 -6.21 -10.63 46.76
N LYS A 977 -5.24 -10.94 45.88
CA LYS A 977 -3.98 -11.60 46.28
C LYS A 977 -4.20 -12.80 47.21
N ASP A 978 -5.16 -13.66 46.85
CA ASP A 978 -5.60 -14.85 47.63
C ASP A 978 -6.29 -14.56 48.97
N VAL A 979 -6.55 -13.30 49.30
CA VAL A 979 -7.33 -12.89 50.49
C VAL A 979 -8.81 -12.72 50.11
N PRO A 980 -9.75 -13.37 50.82
CA PRO A 980 -11.17 -13.33 50.45
C PRO A 980 -11.80 -11.95 50.69
N LEU A 981 -12.74 -11.59 49.82
CA LEU A 981 -13.68 -10.49 50.04
C LEU A 981 -14.66 -10.92 51.15
N THR A 982 -14.66 -10.21 52.28
CA THR A 982 -15.46 -10.57 53.46
C THR A 982 -16.46 -9.51 53.86
N THR A 983 -17.63 -9.97 54.29
CA THR A 983 -18.66 -9.20 55.02
C THR A 983 -18.82 -9.80 56.42
N SER A 984 -19.55 -9.13 57.29
CA SER A 984 -19.96 -9.64 58.61
C SER A 984 -20.78 -10.93 58.54
N ALA A 985 -21.37 -11.23 57.39
CA ALA A 985 -22.16 -12.43 57.14
C ALA A 985 -21.37 -13.57 56.47
N GLY A 986 -20.11 -13.36 56.08
CA GLY A 986 -19.27 -14.35 55.39
C GLY A 986 -18.58 -13.82 54.13
N VAL A 987 -18.04 -14.74 53.33
CA VAL A 987 -17.27 -14.44 52.12
C VAL A 987 -18.16 -14.18 50.90
N CYS A 988 -17.70 -13.33 49.97
CA CYS A 988 -18.36 -13.09 48.69
C CYS A 988 -17.95 -14.16 47.66
N THR A 989 -18.90 -14.66 46.88
CA THR A 989 -18.71 -15.80 45.98
C THR A 989 -19.26 -15.53 44.58
N VAL A 990 -18.89 -16.38 43.63
CA VAL A 990 -19.51 -16.50 42.30
C VAL A 990 -20.12 -17.89 42.13
N SER A 991 -20.94 -18.09 41.09
CA SER A 991 -21.69 -19.34 40.96
C SER A 991 -20.90 -20.50 40.36
N SER A 992 -19.95 -20.24 39.45
CA SER A 992 -19.14 -21.33 38.85
C SER A 992 -17.80 -20.93 38.22
N ILE A 993 -17.47 -19.64 38.08
CA ILE A 993 -16.19 -19.22 37.51
C ILE A 993 -15.04 -19.41 38.51
N GLN A 994 -14.18 -20.41 38.27
CA GLN A 994 -12.92 -20.60 38.99
C GLN A 994 -11.78 -19.87 38.29
N ARG A 995 -10.87 -19.23 39.05
CA ARG A 995 -9.69 -18.52 38.51
C ARG A 995 -10.04 -17.43 37.48
N GLY A 996 -11.23 -16.86 37.57
CA GLY A 996 -11.67 -15.76 36.71
C GLY A 996 -11.17 -14.42 37.21
N SER A 997 -10.93 -13.48 36.31
CA SER A 997 -10.61 -12.10 36.69
C SER A 997 -11.87 -11.36 37.10
N ILE A 998 -11.83 -10.60 38.20
CA ILE A 998 -12.94 -9.77 38.65
C ILE A 998 -12.74 -8.34 38.15
N ARG A 999 -13.80 -7.73 37.60
CA ARG A 999 -13.79 -6.37 37.05
C ARG A 999 -15.04 -5.60 37.40
#